data_AF-A0A346N6E9-F1
#
_entry.id   AF-A0A346N6E9-F1
#
_cell.length_a   1.000
_cell.length_b   1.000
_cell.length_c   1.000
_cell.angle_alpha   90.00
_cell.angle_beta   90.00
_cell.angle_gamma   90.00
#
_symmetry.space_group_name_H-M   'P 1'
#
loop_
_entity.id
_entity.type
_entity.pdbx_description
1 polymer ?
#
loop_
_entity_poly.entity_id
_entity_poly.type
_entity_poly.pdbx_seq_one_letter_code
_entity_poly.pdbx_strand_id
1 'polypeptide(L)'
;MQTIGRAAVLAAAACCSWTAQALDIPAGRYLVKPDHSGLCLDAGAAGQVQQKTCVAGSTAQQFDLSAAGSGYTRLVNVATGKSLDVNNSSTADGTAIVTWNYGGGYNQQFFALKNGDGYVLKPRHSAKCLDLKDWSTDDGGLLQQWNCTGAANQTYQLVPTGSDVASLPNGRYALRAAHSNLCLDVPNSSLSNYVQLQQWSCNGTAAQQWDVNYIGGSRYEVRNVNSGKCADLDNSYTYDGNDIQQYDCNQTHAQRWKIEGAGDGSMFLKSTLDTNKVWDVSNVSTAPGARIQIWSLNGGAANKRWWLDPVVGARNLADGDYTLRNVNSNKCLDVPGSSTSPGVQLQQWSCNGGSAQRYTLTHIGDGYYRILNVNSGLALQVRSFGISNNWAIEQIEAHGGDNQLFKLEAYGVGYRLKPKHSYLCADVTGSSSSDGALLQQYSCNGGNAQLFKLENGPAAPTPPAAITNNSYPIVLVHGFTGWGRNEMLGLKYWGGGFGNGGDRDLQEVLKAGGYPTYTAVVGPFSSAQDRAIELFYQIKGGCVDYGAYHSTHLLKLDGTLDSRTLIRKLDGQGGRPRKCWAADPANNPNNDPLALYPQWGNDPGKKIHLIGHSLGAPTIRVLLQLLRNGDPNELAADSSLYNETLQKNPYTGGKNWISSLTTVSGSMDGTSLGTSPMTDTLIPLLNATAAAAAALGGLNSTDSLFYDFKMEQWGLQRSLGESLSSYSNRVQASPIFDQSRNTGAYDCSPEGARDLNQRIQTFSDVYYYSYAAQSTWRGWLTGHHYPILATNPLLMPIGIYVGQKTVNEPGKVVVDSSWWPSDSALNTRSMRAPAGAPWVNYSGSGTPQPGTWNYLGILQGWDHMDVTGLLSDKSPATVNALYLTHASRLKALSN
;
A
#
# COMPACT_ATOMS: atom_id res chain seq x y z
N MET A 1 -10.16 -14.89 -30.04
CA MET A 1 -10.23 -13.72 -29.12
C MET A 1 -11.52 -12.89 -29.26
N GLN A 2 -12.36 -13.06 -30.30
CA GLN A 2 -13.62 -12.30 -30.44
C GLN A 2 -14.79 -12.73 -29.53
N THR A 3 -14.74 -13.94 -28.96
CA THR A 3 -15.80 -14.47 -28.07
C THR A 3 -15.69 -13.99 -26.62
N ILE A 4 -14.58 -13.37 -26.22
CA ILE A 4 -14.35 -12.90 -24.84
C ILE A 4 -14.91 -11.47 -24.64
N GLY A 5 -15.03 -10.67 -25.71
CA GLY A 5 -15.51 -9.29 -25.65
C GLY A 5 -16.97 -9.13 -25.21
N ARG A 6 -17.84 -10.12 -25.46
CA ARG A 6 -19.24 -10.08 -25.01
C ARG A 6 -19.43 -10.45 -23.54
N ALA A 7 -18.51 -11.21 -22.94
CA ALA A 7 -18.55 -11.53 -21.52
C ALA A 7 -18.13 -10.34 -20.65
N ALA A 8 -17.22 -9.49 -21.13
CA ALA A 8 -16.78 -8.27 -20.44
C ALA A 8 -17.88 -7.20 -20.37
N VAL A 9 -18.74 -7.09 -21.39
CA VAL A 9 -19.85 -6.12 -21.41
C VAL A 9 -20.96 -6.49 -20.41
N LEU A 10 -21.18 -7.79 -20.17
CA LEU A 10 -22.12 -8.26 -19.13
C LEU A 10 -21.55 -8.11 -17.72
N ALA A 11 -20.23 -8.14 -17.54
CA ALA A 11 -19.58 -7.80 -16.27
C ALA A 11 -19.61 -6.29 -15.96
N ALA A 12 -19.55 -5.43 -16.98
CA ALA A 12 -19.63 -3.97 -16.83
C ALA A 12 -21.04 -3.48 -16.42
N ALA A 13 -22.11 -4.17 -16.86
CA ALA A 13 -23.48 -3.86 -16.43
C ALA A 13 -23.78 -4.35 -15.00
N ALA A 14 -22.98 -5.26 -14.46
CA ALA A 14 -23.01 -5.65 -13.05
C ALA A 14 -22.16 -4.73 -12.15
N CYS A 15 -21.47 -3.74 -12.72
CA CYS A 15 -20.53 -2.87 -12.01
C CYS A 15 -21.23 -1.76 -11.19
N CYS A 16 -22.57 -1.63 -11.30
CA CYS A 16 -23.37 -0.74 -10.45
C CYS A 16 -24.16 -1.47 -9.34
N SER A 17 -23.98 -2.78 -9.16
CA SER A 17 -24.41 -3.43 -7.92
C SER A 17 -23.19 -3.64 -7.02
N TRP A 18 -23.18 -2.89 -5.92
CA TRP A 18 -22.26 -3.08 -4.81
C TRP A 18 -22.20 -4.57 -4.42
N THR A 19 -21.17 -5.29 -4.89
CA THR A 19 -20.73 -6.53 -4.23
C THR A 19 -19.70 -6.11 -3.21
N ALA A 20 -20.21 -5.53 -2.13
CA ALA A 20 -19.43 -5.46 -0.91
C ALA A 20 -18.98 -6.88 -0.54
N GLN A 21 -17.71 -7.02 -0.17
CA GLN A 21 -17.25 -8.24 0.48
C GLN A 21 -18.14 -8.51 1.69
N ALA A 22 -18.83 -9.65 1.67
CA ALA A 22 -19.37 -10.24 2.88
C ALA A 22 -18.17 -10.54 3.77
N LEU A 23 -18.02 -9.82 4.88
CA LEU A 23 -17.24 -10.37 5.96
C LEU A 23 -18.08 -11.52 6.53
N ASP A 24 -17.60 -12.76 6.44
CA ASP A 24 -18.22 -13.86 7.18
C ASP A 24 -18.08 -13.53 8.67
N ILE A 25 -19.15 -12.99 9.27
CA ILE A 25 -19.20 -12.84 10.73
C ILE A 25 -19.09 -14.26 11.29
N PRO A 26 -18.08 -14.56 12.13
CA PRO A 26 -17.92 -15.90 12.66
C PRO A 26 -19.21 -16.35 13.34
N ALA A 27 -19.64 -17.58 13.04
CA ALA A 27 -20.79 -18.14 13.73
C ALA A 27 -20.51 -18.15 15.24
N GLY A 28 -21.48 -17.73 16.03
CA GLY A 28 -21.27 -17.53 17.46
C GLY A 28 -22.36 -16.69 18.08
N ARG A 29 -22.27 -16.52 19.40
CA ARG A 29 -23.23 -15.75 20.18
C ARG A 29 -22.72 -14.34 20.41
N TYR A 30 -23.58 -13.34 20.21
CA TYR A 30 -23.21 -11.93 20.28
C TYR A 30 -24.26 -11.10 21.03
N LEU A 31 -23.82 -10.00 21.64
CA LEU A 31 -24.64 -8.81 21.83
C LEU A 31 -24.57 -7.99 20.54
N VAL A 32 -25.71 -7.47 20.11
CA VAL A 32 -25.79 -6.52 18.99
C VAL A 32 -26.06 -5.14 19.58
N LYS A 33 -25.12 -4.21 19.43
CA LYS A 33 -25.18 -2.89 20.08
C LYS A 33 -25.20 -1.77 19.05
N PRO A 34 -26.20 -0.89 19.02
CA PRO A 34 -26.16 0.30 18.17
C PRO A 34 -24.97 1.20 18.55
N ASP A 35 -24.25 1.70 17.55
CA ASP A 35 -22.99 2.44 17.74
C ASP A 35 -23.22 3.79 18.45
N HIS A 36 -24.40 4.41 18.25
CA HIS A 36 -24.72 5.73 18.80
C HIS A 36 -25.25 5.72 20.24
N SER A 37 -25.84 4.62 20.72
CA SER A 37 -26.52 4.58 22.02
C SER A 37 -25.75 3.82 23.10
N GLY A 38 -24.85 2.91 22.73
CA GLY A 38 -24.15 2.03 23.68
C GLY A 38 -25.05 0.99 24.38
N LEU A 39 -26.34 0.95 24.01
CA LEU A 39 -27.34 0.00 24.49
C LEU A 39 -27.25 -1.33 23.72
N CYS A 40 -28.06 -2.31 24.12
CA CYS A 40 -28.13 -3.63 23.48
C CYS A 40 -29.48 -3.82 22.81
N LEU A 41 -29.49 -4.45 21.62
CA LEU A 41 -30.74 -4.95 21.05
C LEU A 41 -31.34 -6.00 21.99
N ASP A 42 -32.64 -5.91 22.19
CA ASP A 42 -33.43 -6.70 23.11
C ASP A 42 -34.70 -7.16 22.38
N ALA A 43 -34.87 -8.47 22.25
CA ALA A 43 -36.02 -9.04 21.57
C ALA A 43 -37.24 -9.24 22.47
N GLY A 44 -37.11 -9.07 23.80
CA GLY A 44 -38.19 -9.23 24.77
C GLY A 44 -39.03 -10.51 24.64
N ALA A 45 -40.21 -10.53 25.27
CA ALA A 45 -41.27 -11.49 24.97
C ALA A 45 -42.24 -10.86 23.96
N ALA A 46 -42.38 -11.49 22.79
CA ALA A 46 -43.30 -11.17 21.68
C ALA A 46 -43.59 -9.67 21.43
N GLY A 47 -42.82 -9.05 20.53
CA GLY A 47 -43.01 -7.67 20.08
C GLY A 47 -42.01 -7.26 18.99
N GLN A 48 -42.02 -5.97 18.63
CA GLN A 48 -40.96 -5.36 17.82
C GLN A 48 -39.65 -5.33 18.62
N VAL A 49 -38.53 -5.65 17.97
CA VAL A 49 -37.21 -5.59 18.59
C VAL A 49 -36.92 -4.15 18.97
N GLN A 50 -36.36 -3.95 20.16
CA GLN A 50 -36.05 -2.63 20.72
C GLN A 50 -34.60 -2.61 21.19
N GLN A 51 -34.09 -1.45 21.58
CA GLN A 51 -32.86 -1.34 22.37
C GLN A 51 -33.19 -1.17 23.86
N LYS A 52 -32.32 -1.69 24.73
CA LYS A 52 -32.37 -1.51 26.18
C LYS A 52 -30.97 -1.49 26.78
N THR A 53 -30.85 -0.97 27.99
CA THR A 53 -29.65 -1.06 28.83
C THR A 53 -29.11 -2.48 28.83
N CYS A 54 -27.82 -2.63 28.52
CA CYS A 54 -27.18 -3.93 28.43
C CYS A 54 -27.14 -4.61 29.81
N VAL A 55 -27.77 -5.78 29.92
CA VAL A 55 -27.82 -6.60 31.13
C VAL A 55 -26.91 -7.81 30.96
N ALA A 56 -25.89 -7.92 31.82
CA ALA A 56 -24.95 -9.04 31.78
C ALA A 56 -25.69 -10.39 31.93
N GLY A 57 -25.42 -11.32 31.01
CA GLY A 57 -26.03 -12.65 31.00
C GLY A 57 -27.49 -12.72 30.52
N SER A 58 -28.12 -11.60 30.13
CA SER A 58 -29.48 -11.62 29.58
C SER A 58 -29.56 -12.35 28.24
N THR A 59 -30.29 -13.46 28.19
CA THR A 59 -30.51 -14.22 26.95
C THR A 59 -31.44 -13.47 25.98
N ALA A 60 -32.25 -12.52 26.45
CA ALA A 60 -33.09 -11.68 25.59
C ALA A 60 -32.28 -10.68 24.76
N GLN A 61 -31.05 -10.39 25.17
CA GLN A 61 -30.13 -9.46 24.50
C GLN A 61 -29.01 -10.17 23.70
N GLN A 62 -29.02 -11.51 23.69
CA GLN A 62 -28.04 -12.32 22.99
C GLN A 62 -28.64 -12.88 21.71
N PHE A 63 -27.84 -12.90 20.65
CA PHE A 63 -28.20 -13.43 19.34
C PHE A 63 -27.15 -14.43 18.87
N ASP A 64 -27.59 -15.63 18.53
CA ASP A 64 -26.79 -16.64 17.85
C ASP A 64 -26.77 -16.34 16.35
N LEU A 65 -25.59 -16.00 15.85
CA LEU A 65 -25.31 -15.72 14.45
C LEU A 65 -24.80 -16.98 13.77
N SER A 66 -25.35 -17.29 12.60
CA SER A 66 -24.89 -18.39 11.76
C SER A 66 -25.15 -18.12 10.30
N ALA A 67 -24.35 -18.74 9.42
CA ALA A 67 -24.51 -18.59 7.97
C ALA A 67 -25.90 -19.03 7.49
N ALA A 68 -26.50 -18.23 6.62
CA ALA A 68 -27.71 -18.53 5.86
C ALA A 68 -27.41 -18.88 4.38
N GLY A 69 -26.13 -18.90 3.99
CA GLY A 69 -25.65 -19.18 2.63
C GLY A 69 -25.46 -17.92 1.78
N SER A 70 -24.61 -18.02 0.74
CA SER A 70 -24.35 -16.94 -0.23
C SER A 70 -23.95 -15.58 0.40
N GLY A 71 -23.22 -15.59 1.53
CA GLY A 71 -22.75 -14.38 2.22
C GLY A 71 -23.76 -13.73 3.16
N TYR A 72 -24.91 -14.37 3.42
CA TYR A 72 -25.92 -13.85 4.36
C TYR A 72 -25.85 -14.55 5.72
N THR A 73 -26.23 -13.82 6.77
CA THR A 73 -26.27 -14.28 8.16
C THR A 73 -27.69 -14.25 8.68
N ARG A 74 -28.09 -15.27 9.46
CA ARG A 74 -29.30 -15.21 10.29
C ARG A 74 -28.93 -14.89 11.72
N LEU A 75 -29.78 -14.13 12.41
CA LEU A 75 -29.60 -13.76 13.80
C LEU A 75 -30.77 -14.33 14.62
N VAL A 76 -30.49 -15.32 15.46
CA VAL A 76 -31.51 -16.00 16.28
C VAL A 76 -31.39 -15.52 17.71
N ASN A 77 -32.45 -14.95 18.26
CA ASN A 77 -32.43 -14.50 19.66
C ASN A 77 -32.39 -15.70 20.61
N VAL A 78 -31.51 -15.66 21.61
CA VAL A 78 -31.23 -16.79 22.51
C VAL A 78 -32.42 -17.07 23.46
N ALA A 79 -33.13 -16.04 23.92
CA ALA A 79 -34.29 -16.24 24.80
C ALA A 79 -35.50 -16.83 24.06
N THR A 80 -35.78 -16.37 22.84
CA THR A 80 -37.00 -16.75 22.10
C THR A 80 -36.80 -17.90 21.13
N GLY A 81 -35.55 -18.20 20.73
CA GLY A 81 -35.24 -19.16 19.66
C GLY A 81 -35.71 -18.73 18.27
N LYS A 82 -36.18 -17.49 18.12
CA LYS A 82 -36.74 -16.94 16.88
C LYS A 82 -35.73 -16.04 16.17
N SER A 83 -35.81 -15.99 14.83
CA SER A 83 -34.94 -15.16 14.01
C SER A 83 -35.43 -13.72 13.98
N LEU A 84 -34.50 -12.77 13.89
CA LEU A 84 -34.79 -11.43 13.40
C LEU A 84 -35.49 -11.52 12.03
N ASP A 85 -36.55 -10.73 11.88
CA ASP A 85 -37.48 -10.79 10.75
C ASP A 85 -37.99 -9.38 10.41
N VAL A 86 -37.90 -8.98 9.15
CA VAL A 86 -38.59 -7.78 8.66
C VAL A 86 -40.06 -8.12 8.43
N ASN A 87 -40.94 -7.50 9.23
CA ASN A 87 -42.33 -7.90 9.32
C ASN A 87 -43.03 -7.95 7.94
N ASN A 88 -43.73 -9.05 7.67
CA ASN A 88 -44.44 -9.32 6.42
C ASN A 88 -43.60 -9.24 5.14
N SER A 89 -42.26 -9.36 5.21
CA SER A 89 -41.35 -9.16 4.06
C SER A 89 -41.55 -7.81 3.35
N SER A 90 -42.08 -6.80 4.04
CA SER A 90 -42.29 -5.48 3.46
C SER A 90 -40.96 -4.85 3.04
N THR A 91 -40.95 -4.06 1.98
CA THR A 91 -39.79 -3.26 1.51
C THR A 91 -39.93 -1.78 1.85
N ALA A 92 -41.01 -1.39 2.55
CA ALA A 92 -41.29 -0.01 2.93
C ALA A 92 -40.41 0.45 4.12
N ASP A 93 -40.00 1.72 4.08
CA ASP A 93 -39.36 2.39 5.19
C ASP A 93 -40.30 2.43 6.40
N GLY A 94 -39.74 2.29 7.61
CA GLY A 94 -40.49 2.27 8.86
C GLY A 94 -41.12 0.92 9.20
N THR A 95 -40.92 -0.11 8.37
CA THR A 95 -41.39 -1.47 8.70
C THR A 95 -40.66 -1.98 9.95
N ALA A 96 -41.44 -2.47 10.91
CA ALA A 96 -40.94 -3.04 12.15
C ALA A 96 -40.03 -4.26 11.93
N ILE A 97 -38.95 -4.33 12.70
CA ILE A 97 -38.14 -5.53 12.86
C ILE A 97 -38.67 -6.31 14.06
N VAL A 98 -39.09 -7.56 13.84
CA VAL A 98 -39.69 -8.44 14.86
C VAL A 98 -38.87 -9.72 15.01
N THR A 99 -39.28 -10.62 15.91
CA THR A 99 -38.76 -12.00 15.93
C THR A 99 -39.82 -12.99 15.48
N TRP A 100 -39.49 -13.86 14.53
CA TRP A 100 -40.39 -14.88 14.00
C TRP A 100 -39.72 -16.25 13.86
N ASN A 101 -40.51 -17.31 13.70
CA ASN A 101 -39.98 -18.64 13.42
C ASN A 101 -39.16 -18.60 12.13
N TYR A 102 -37.94 -19.14 12.18
CA TYR A 102 -37.07 -19.16 11.01
C TYR A 102 -37.63 -20.13 9.95
N GLY A 103 -38.13 -19.58 8.84
CA GLY A 103 -38.62 -20.33 7.69
C GLY A 103 -37.67 -20.27 6.48
N GLY A 104 -36.55 -19.57 6.61
CA GLY A 104 -35.60 -19.35 5.51
C GLY A 104 -36.00 -18.24 4.54
N GLY A 105 -37.00 -17.42 4.88
CA GLY A 105 -37.40 -16.26 4.07
C GLY A 105 -36.26 -15.24 3.93
N TYR A 106 -36.18 -14.55 2.79
CA TYR A 106 -35.14 -13.54 2.55
C TYR A 106 -35.26 -12.33 3.49
N ASN A 107 -36.44 -12.08 4.06
CA ASN A 107 -36.67 -11.09 5.12
C ASN A 107 -36.09 -11.46 6.49
N GLN A 108 -35.55 -12.68 6.63
CA GLN A 108 -34.90 -13.21 7.84
C GLN A 108 -33.38 -13.39 7.66
N GLN A 109 -32.84 -12.95 6.53
CA GLN A 109 -31.43 -13.13 6.16
C GLN A 109 -30.80 -11.75 5.95
N PHE A 110 -29.67 -11.50 6.61
CA PHE A 110 -29.05 -10.19 6.65
C PHE A 110 -27.62 -10.23 6.10
N PHE A 111 -27.32 -9.30 5.22
CA PHE A 111 -25.98 -9.04 4.75
C PHE A 111 -25.31 -8.04 5.69
N ALA A 112 -24.16 -8.39 6.25
CA ALA A 112 -23.42 -7.51 7.14
C ALA A 112 -22.31 -6.79 6.38
N LEU A 113 -22.37 -5.47 6.38
CA LEU A 113 -21.38 -4.58 5.75
C LEU A 113 -20.54 -3.92 6.83
N LYS A 114 -19.22 -4.01 6.72
CA LYS A 114 -18.34 -3.29 7.65
C LYS A 114 -18.51 -1.78 7.48
N ASN A 115 -18.71 -1.07 8.59
CA ASN A 115 -18.85 0.39 8.63
C ASN A 115 -18.15 0.94 9.88
N GLY A 116 -16.95 1.51 9.71
CA GLY A 116 -16.08 1.85 10.85
C GLY A 116 -15.72 0.62 11.68
N ASP A 117 -15.85 0.72 13.01
CA ASP A 117 -15.63 -0.40 13.93
C ASP A 117 -16.83 -1.37 13.97
N GLY A 118 -18.02 -0.97 13.49
CA GLY A 118 -19.26 -1.75 13.53
C GLY A 118 -19.70 -2.32 12.17
N TYR A 119 -20.99 -2.68 12.06
CA TYR A 119 -21.62 -3.27 10.89
C TYR A 119 -22.97 -2.65 10.58
N VAL A 120 -23.26 -2.44 9.30
CA VAL A 120 -24.60 -2.17 8.79
C VAL A 120 -25.24 -3.49 8.38
N LEU A 121 -26.43 -3.81 8.90
CA LEU A 121 -27.14 -5.05 8.61
C LEU A 121 -28.26 -4.80 7.59
N LYS A 122 -28.17 -5.44 6.42
CA LYS A 122 -29.12 -5.27 5.31
C LYS A 122 -29.99 -6.51 5.10
N PRO A 123 -31.32 -6.44 5.21
CA PRO A 123 -32.18 -7.56 4.85
C PRO A 123 -31.99 -7.93 3.37
N ARG A 124 -31.93 -9.23 3.07
CA ARG A 124 -31.67 -9.74 1.72
C ARG A 124 -32.71 -9.31 0.69
N HIS A 125 -33.94 -9.02 1.12
CA HIS A 125 -35.06 -8.73 0.21
C HIS A 125 -35.30 -7.24 -0.07
N SER A 126 -34.87 -6.32 0.79
CA SER A 126 -35.36 -4.92 0.72
C SER A 126 -34.33 -3.87 0.32
N ALA A 127 -33.04 -4.22 0.18
CA ALA A 127 -31.94 -3.26 -0.03
C ALA A 127 -31.87 -2.12 1.03
N LYS A 128 -32.66 -2.22 2.10
CA LYS A 128 -32.72 -1.31 3.25
C LYS A 128 -31.71 -1.74 4.32
N CYS A 129 -31.67 -0.99 5.42
CA CYS A 129 -30.80 -1.24 6.56
C CYS A 129 -31.62 -1.34 7.85
N LEU A 130 -31.14 -2.14 8.81
CA LEU A 130 -31.61 -2.08 10.20
C LEU A 130 -31.33 -0.71 10.78
N ASP A 131 -32.33 -0.08 11.37
CA ASP A 131 -32.33 1.32 11.78
C ASP A 131 -33.02 1.48 13.13
N LEU A 132 -32.37 2.18 14.07
CA LEU A 132 -33.02 2.64 15.29
C LEU A 132 -33.89 3.85 14.96
N LYS A 133 -35.21 3.68 15.14
CA LYS A 133 -36.21 4.67 14.81
C LYS A 133 -35.95 5.99 15.56
N ASP A 134 -36.04 7.09 14.81
CA ASP A 134 -35.89 8.46 15.31
C ASP A 134 -34.55 8.73 16.03
N TRP A 135 -33.50 7.95 15.73
CA TRP A 135 -32.20 8.03 16.40
C TRP A 135 -32.27 7.90 17.93
N SER A 136 -33.30 7.23 18.45
CA SER A 136 -33.52 7.09 19.88
C SER A 136 -32.26 6.57 20.59
N THR A 137 -31.91 7.15 21.73
CA THR A 137 -30.86 6.68 22.64
C THR A 137 -31.43 6.13 23.95
N ASP A 138 -32.76 6.07 24.05
CA ASP A 138 -33.48 5.66 25.25
C ASP A 138 -33.82 4.16 25.22
N ASP A 139 -34.01 3.60 26.41
CA ASP A 139 -34.60 2.26 26.59
C ASP A 139 -36.00 2.21 25.96
N GLY A 140 -36.25 1.18 25.15
CA GLY A 140 -37.50 1.03 24.40
C GLY A 140 -37.49 1.64 23.00
N GLY A 141 -36.37 2.24 22.56
CA GLY A 141 -36.19 2.67 21.17
C GLY A 141 -36.40 1.51 20.20
N LEU A 142 -37.33 1.66 19.26
CA LEU A 142 -37.78 0.57 18.38
C LEU A 142 -36.91 0.40 17.13
N LEU A 143 -36.66 -0.85 16.74
CA LEU A 143 -35.90 -1.21 15.55
C LEU A 143 -36.81 -1.31 14.33
N GLN A 144 -36.47 -0.62 13.25
CA GLN A 144 -37.18 -0.63 11.97
C GLN A 144 -36.20 -0.93 10.83
N GLN A 145 -36.72 -1.10 9.61
CA GLN A 145 -35.91 -0.94 8.41
C GLN A 145 -36.08 0.48 7.85
N TRP A 146 -35.00 1.05 7.33
CA TRP A 146 -35.02 2.34 6.67
C TRP A 146 -33.99 2.40 5.52
N ASN A 147 -34.09 3.42 4.67
CA ASN A 147 -33.06 3.71 3.67
C ASN A 147 -31.68 3.77 4.33
N CYS A 148 -30.72 3.11 3.69
CA CYS A 148 -29.35 3.04 4.19
C CYS A 148 -28.66 4.39 4.08
N THR A 149 -28.29 4.97 5.22
CA THR A 149 -27.55 6.24 5.32
C THR A 149 -26.10 6.03 5.73
N GLY A 150 -25.77 4.86 6.30
CA GLY A 150 -24.44 4.58 6.87
C GLY A 150 -24.19 5.30 8.20
N ALA A 151 -25.24 5.90 8.77
CA ALA A 151 -25.18 6.66 10.00
C ALA A 151 -25.07 5.76 11.25
N ALA A 152 -24.73 6.37 12.39
CA ALA A 152 -24.46 5.63 13.64
C ALA A 152 -25.70 4.89 14.18
N ASN A 153 -26.92 5.39 13.95
CA ASN A 153 -28.17 4.69 14.31
C ASN A 153 -28.50 3.47 13.43
N GLN A 154 -27.72 3.23 12.37
CA GLN A 154 -27.80 2.06 11.48
C GLN A 154 -26.56 1.17 11.56
N THR A 155 -25.62 1.51 12.45
CA THR A 155 -24.34 0.81 12.62
C THR A 155 -24.34 0.08 13.96
N TYR A 156 -23.94 -1.19 13.95
CA TYR A 156 -24.02 -2.07 15.11
C TYR A 156 -22.68 -2.73 15.42
N GLN A 157 -22.25 -2.66 16.66
CA GLN A 157 -21.15 -3.43 17.20
C GLN A 157 -21.64 -4.85 17.52
N LEU A 158 -20.92 -5.86 17.02
CA LEU A 158 -21.17 -7.26 17.33
C LEU A 158 -20.17 -7.70 18.39
N VAL A 159 -20.62 -7.83 19.64
CA VAL A 159 -19.76 -8.15 20.79
C VAL A 159 -19.95 -9.61 21.18
N PRO A 160 -18.96 -10.50 20.98
CA PRO A 160 -19.10 -11.94 21.31
C PRO A 160 -19.42 -12.19 22.80
N THR A 161 -20.27 -13.17 23.08
CA THR A 161 -20.62 -13.61 24.44
C THR A 161 -20.70 -15.14 24.54
N GLY A 162 -19.63 -15.83 24.95
CA GLY A 162 -19.62 -17.28 25.15
C GLY A 162 -18.22 -17.88 25.35
N SER A 163 -18.16 -19.12 25.85
CA SER A 163 -16.94 -19.88 26.21
C SER A 163 -16.29 -20.66 25.06
N ASP A 164 -16.68 -20.40 23.80
CA ASP A 164 -16.03 -20.95 22.60
C ASP A 164 -15.35 -19.82 21.80
N VAL A 165 -14.64 -18.97 22.54
CA VAL A 165 -13.82 -17.88 22.01
C VAL A 165 -12.39 -18.37 21.92
N ALA A 166 -11.73 -18.13 20.79
CA ALA A 166 -10.31 -18.35 20.63
C ALA A 166 -9.57 -17.57 21.75
N SER A 167 -8.92 -18.29 22.68
CA SER A 167 -8.11 -17.70 23.78
C SER A 167 -6.92 -16.89 23.25
N LEU A 168 -6.56 -17.14 22.00
CA LEU A 168 -5.53 -16.50 21.20
C LEU A 168 -6.05 -16.27 19.77
N PRO A 169 -5.89 -15.07 19.18
CA PRO A 169 -6.24 -14.82 17.78
C PRO A 169 -5.46 -15.72 16.81
N ASN A 170 -6.05 -16.02 15.65
CA ASN A 170 -5.29 -16.64 14.56
C ASN A 170 -4.17 -15.69 14.12
N GLY A 171 -3.01 -16.25 13.87
CA GLY A 171 -1.87 -15.44 13.43
C GLY A 171 -0.58 -16.22 13.43
N ARG A 172 0.47 -15.54 12.98
CA ARG A 172 1.82 -16.05 13.07
C ARG A 172 2.44 -15.64 14.38
N TYR A 173 3.18 -16.54 15.02
CA TYR A 173 3.80 -16.34 16.32
C TYR A 173 5.22 -16.89 16.35
N ALA A 174 6.06 -16.27 17.18
CA ALA A 174 7.28 -16.88 17.70
C ALA A 174 6.94 -17.39 19.10
N LEU A 175 7.12 -18.70 19.33
CA LEU A 175 6.83 -19.32 20.61
C LEU A 175 8.11 -19.31 21.43
N ARG A 176 8.13 -18.57 22.55
CA ARG A 176 9.31 -18.38 23.37
C ARG A 176 9.12 -18.99 24.76
N ALA A 177 10.00 -19.91 25.14
CA ALA A 177 9.89 -20.59 26.43
C ALA A 177 10.10 -19.60 27.58
N ALA A 178 9.20 -19.58 28.55
CA ALA A 178 9.13 -18.51 29.54
C ALA A 178 10.32 -18.50 30.52
N HIS A 179 11.03 -19.62 30.70
CA HIS A 179 12.20 -19.71 31.58
C HIS A 179 13.52 -19.36 30.88
N SER A 180 13.69 -19.69 29.60
CA SER A 180 14.95 -19.53 28.86
C SER A 180 14.96 -18.32 27.93
N ASN A 181 13.78 -17.81 27.57
CA ASN A 181 13.58 -16.82 26.50
C ASN A 181 14.08 -17.28 25.12
N LEU A 182 14.32 -18.59 24.92
CA LEU A 182 14.66 -19.18 23.63
C LEU A 182 13.41 -19.52 22.82
N CYS A 183 13.53 -19.48 21.50
CA CYS A 183 12.42 -19.68 20.57
C CYS A 183 12.28 -21.15 20.17
N LEU A 184 11.03 -21.60 19.99
CA LEU A 184 10.70 -22.86 19.36
C LEU A 184 11.22 -22.89 17.93
N ASP A 185 11.97 -23.94 17.59
CA ASP A 185 12.78 -24.02 16.39
C ASP A 185 12.69 -25.40 15.74
N VAL A 186 12.69 -25.42 14.41
CA VAL A 186 12.92 -26.64 13.62
C VAL A 186 14.44 -26.74 13.36
N PRO A 187 15.13 -27.77 13.90
CA PRO A 187 16.57 -27.91 13.74
C PRO A 187 17.02 -27.82 12.28
N ASN A 188 18.02 -26.97 12.04
CA ASN A 188 18.61 -26.74 10.72
C ASN A 188 17.61 -26.34 9.62
N SER A 189 16.47 -25.75 9.97
CA SER A 189 15.39 -25.40 9.04
C SER A 189 14.90 -26.59 8.20
N SER A 190 14.98 -27.80 8.75
CA SER A 190 14.65 -29.04 8.05
C SER A 190 13.21 -29.05 7.52
N LEU A 191 13.00 -29.61 6.33
CA LEU A 191 11.67 -29.76 5.71
C LEU A 191 11.10 -31.17 5.88
N SER A 192 11.83 -32.09 6.53
CA SER A 192 11.49 -33.51 6.66
C SER A 192 10.49 -33.79 7.81
N ASN A 193 9.69 -34.85 7.66
CA ASN A 193 8.90 -35.43 8.75
C ASN A 193 9.80 -36.04 9.83
N TYR A 194 9.23 -36.24 11.02
CA TYR A 194 9.86 -36.88 12.19
C TYR A 194 11.05 -36.10 12.76
N VAL A 195 11.12 -34.79 12.48
CA VAL A 195 12.15 -33.92 13.06
C VAL A 195 11.66 -33.44 14.42
N GLN A 196 12.36 -33.86 15.47
CA GLN A 196 12.19 -33.39 16.85
C GLN A 196 12.34 -31.86 16.93
N LEU A 197 11.35 -31.17 17.50
CA LEU A 197 11.44 -29.73 17.73
C LEU A 197 12.38 -29.42 18.89
N GLN A 198 13.05 -28.27 18.82
CA GLN A 198 13.98 -27.82 19.85
C GLN A 198 13.69 -26.37 20.26
N GLN A 199 14.31 -25.90 21.35
CA GLN A 199 14.50 -24.46 21.56
C GLN A 199 15.84 -24.01 20.96
N TRP A 200 15.90 -22.80 20.41
CA TRP A 200 17.15 -22.21 19.91
C TRP A 200 17.19 -20.69 20.16
N SER A 201 18.38 -20.09 19.98
CA SER A 201 18.50 -18.63 20.01
C SER A 201 17.53 -18.01 18.99
N CYS A 202 16.70 -17.07 19.47
CA CYS A 202 15.74 -16.39 18.61
C CYS A 202 16.46 -15.63 17.50
N ASN A 203 16.28 -16.06 16.25
CA ASN A 203 16.98 -15.54 15.07
C ASN A 203 16.03 -15.04 13.98
N GLY A 204 14.72 -15.10 14.21
CA GLY A 204 13.70 -14.54 13.32
C GLY A 204 13.48 -15.30 12.01
N THR A 205 14.19 -16.40 11.77
CA THR A 205 14.04 -17.22 10.57
C THR A 205 12.65 -17.87 10.50
N ALA A 206 12.20 -18.24 9.30
CA ALA A 206 10.93 -18.92 9.12
C ALA A 206 10.84 -20.27 9.87
N ALA A 207 11.97 -20.88 10.24
CA ALA A 207 12.03 -22.11 11.04
C ALA A 207 11.56 -21.89 12.50
N GLN A 208 11.52 -20.64 12.97
CA GLN A 208 11.07 -20.25 14.31
C GLN A 208 9.72 -19.51 14.31
N GLN A 209 9.07 -19.42 13.15
CA GLN A 209 7.77 -18.77 12.99
C GLN A 209 6.69 -19.84 12.78
N TRP A 210 5.56 -19.67 13.45
CA TRP A 210 4.50 -20.66 13.53
C TRP A 210 3.15 -20.01 13.29
N ASP A 211 2.42 -20.46 12.27
CA ASP A 211 1.02 -20.08 12.06
C ASP A 211 0.16 -20.89 13.06
N VAL A 212 -0.46 -20.18 14.01
CA VAL A 212 -1.32 -20.75 15.05
C VAL A 212 -2.77 -20.46 14.68
N ASN A 213 -3.50 -21.50 14.26
CA ASN A 213 -4.83 -21.38 13.68
C ASN A 213 -5.87 -22.03 14.58
N TYR A 214 -6.87 -21.26 15.01
CA TYR A 214 -8.05 -21.75 15.69
C TYR A 214 -8.91 -22.56 14.72
N ILE A 215 -9.19 -23.81 15.09
CA ILE A 215 -9.93 -24.79 14.28
C ILE A 215 -11.29 -25.16 14.91
N GLY A 216 -11.74 -24.41 15.92
CA GLY A 216 -13.06 -24.57 16.56
C GLY A 216 -13.11 -25.58 17.71
N GLY A 217 -14.03 -25.36 18.65
CA GLY A 217 -14.19 -26.19 19.85
C GLY A 217 -12.99 -26.08 20.79
N SER A 218 -12.48 -24.87 21.04
CA SER A 218 -11.30 -24.60 21.88
C SER A 218 -9.98 -25.26 21.41
N ARG A 219 -9.80 -25.50 20.10
CA ARG A 219 -8.63 -26.20 19.54
C ARG A 219 -7.86 -25.36 18.52
N TYR A 220 -6.56 -25.60 18.47
CA TYR A 220 -5.60 -24.96 17.58
C TYR A 220 -4.78 -26.00 16.81
N GLU A 221 -4.42 -25.64 15.60
CA GLU A 221 -3.32 -26.25 14.83
C GLU A 221 -2.12 -25.30 14.86
N VAL A 222 -0.90 -25.82 15.03
CA VAL A 222 0.34 -25.04 15.08
C VAL A 222 1.24 -25.51 13.93
N ARG A 223 1.44 -24.65 12.93
CA ARG A 223 2.11 -24.99 11.66
C ARG A 223 3.39 -24.20 11.48
N ASN A 224 4.49 -24.85 11.18
CA ASN A 224 5.76 -24.17 10.90
C ASN A 224 5.69 -23.42 9.57
N VAL A 225 6.18 -22.18 9.54
CA VAL A 225 6.12 -21.32 8.35
C VAL A 225 7.11 -21.75 7.27
N ASN A 226 8.29 -22.25 7.66
CA ASN A 226 9.30 -22.71 6.71
C ASN A 226 8.91 -24.02 6.02
N SER A 227 8.48 -25.02 6.80
CA SER A 227 8.19 -26.36 6.27
C SER A 227 6.74 -26.59 5.87
N GLY A 228 5.80 -25.77 6.36
CA GLY A 228 4.37 -26.00 6.22
C GLY A 228 3.84 -27.23 6.98
N LYS A 229 4.65 -27.83 7.85
CA LYS A 229 4.29 -29.03 8.64
C LYS A 229 3.75 -28.65 10.01
N CYS A 230 2.94 -29.54 10.57
CA CYS A 230 2.28 -29.33 11.84
C CYS A 230 3.17 -29.82 13.00
N ALA A 231 3.12 -29.12 14.13
CA ALA A 231 3.64 -29.63 15.38
C ALA A 231 2.78 -30.82 15.84
N ASP A 232 3.43 -31.96 16.02
CA ASP A 232 2.84 -33.29 16.08
C ASP A 232 3.37 -34.03 17.31
N LEU A 233 2.46 -34.61 18.10
CA LEU A 233 2.81 -35.49 19.20
C LEU A 233 3.17 -36.88 18.66
N ASP A 234 4.42 -37.31 18.85
CA ASP A 234 4.90 -38.54 18.24
C ASP A 234 4.01 -39.75 18.61
N ASN A 235 3.55 -40.46 17.56
CA ASN A 235 2.66 -41.61 17.66
C ASN A 235 1.37 -41.42 18.50
N SER A 236 0.96 -40.17 18.77
CA SER A 236 -0.15 -39.84 19.69
C SER A 236 0.01 -40.35 21.13
N TYR A 237 1.20 -40.77 21.55
CA TYR A 237 1.41 -41.30 22.90
C TYR A 237 1.48 -40.18 23.93
N THR A 238 0.79 -40.35 25.07
CA THR A 238 0.67 -39.32 26.12
C THR A 238 1.55 -39.58 27.35
N TYR A 239 2.55 -40.46 27.28
CA TYR A 239 3.49 -40.64 28.40
C TYR A 239 4.45 -39.44 28.55
N ASP A 240 4.89 -39.17 29.77
CA ASP A 240 5.80 -38.06 30.05
C ASP A 240 7.14 -38.22 29.33
N GLY A 241 7.58 -37.16 28.66
CA GLY A 241 8.83 -37.14 27.90
C GLY A 241 8.71 -37.62 26.46
N ASN A 242 7.50 -37.91 25.97
CA ASN A 242 7.25 -38.14 24.55
C ASN A 242 7.46 -36.84 23.75
N ASP A 243 7.90 -37.01 22.53
CA ASP A 243 8.50 -35.97 21.70
C ASP A 243 7.44 -35.15 20.93
N ILE A 244 7.65 -33.83 20.82
CA ILE A 244 6.96 -32.99 19.84
C ILE A 244 7.84 -32.88 18.60
N GLN A 245 7.35 -33.41 17.48
CA GLN A 245 8.03 -33.39 16.19
C GLN A 245 7.27 -32.51 15.18
N GLN A 246 7.85 -32.29 13.99
CA GLN A 246 7.05 -31.87 12.84
C GLN A 246 6.64 -33.08 11.98
N TYR A 247 5.39 -33.06 11.54
CA TYR A 247 4.83 -34.06 10.63
C TYR A 247 3.87 -33.40 9.64
N ASP A 248 3.62 -34.03 8.50
CA ASP A 248 2.61 -33.57 7.56
C ASP A 248 1.25 -33.43 8.24
N CYS A 249 0.58 -32.30 7.99
CA CYS A 249 -0.70 -32.00 8.62
C CYS A 249 -1.75 -33.04 8.20
N ASN A 250 -2.18 -33.90 9.12
CA ASN A 250 -3.02 -35.08 8.89
C ASN A 250 -4.34 -35.02 9.68
N GLN A 251 -4.62 -33.89 10.34
CA GLN A 251 -5.86 -33.61 11.09
C GLN A 251 -6.13 -34.57 12.26
N THR A 252 -5.17 -35.38 12.68
CA THR A 252 -5.34 -36.26 13.85
C THR A 252 -5.31 -35.46 15.16
N HIS A 253 -5.72 -36.09 16.27
CA HIS A 253 -5.63 -35.48 17.59
C HIS A 253 -4.18 -35.21 18.06
N ALA A 254 -3.18 -35.87 17.46
CA ALA A 254 -1.76 -35.62 17.71
C ALA A 254 -1.30 -34.20 17.35
N GLN A 255 -2.03 -33.53 16.46
CA GLN A 255 -1.69 -32.20 15.92
C GLN A 255 -2.63 -31.10 16.42
N ARG A 256 -3.49 -31.41 17.39
CA ARG A 256 -4.51 -30.51 17.92
C ARG A 256 -4.21 -30.14 19.35
N TRP A 257 -4.15 -28.84 19.60
CA TRP A 257 -3.70 -28.27 20.87
C TRP A 257 -4.78 -27.38 21.48
N LYS A 258 -4.94 -27.41 22.79
CA LYS A 258 -5.71 -26.41 23.53
C LYS A 258 -4.73 -25.37 24.09
N ILE A 259 -4.92 -24.10 23.74
CA ILE A 259 -4.05 -23.01 24.23
C ILE A 259 -4.79 -22.28 25.36
N GLU A 260 -4.20 -22.23 26.55
CA GLU A 260 -4.82 -21.62 27.73
C GLU A 260 -3.85 -20.69 28.45
N GLY A 261 -4.34 -19.56 28.97
CA GLY A 261 -3.51 -18.62 29.72
C GLY A 261 -3.06 -19.17 31.08
N ALA A 262 -1.81 -18.89 31.45
CA ALA A 262 -1.22 -19.26 32.73
C ALA A 262 -1.44 -18.19 33.84
N GLY A 263 -2.11 -17.08 33.51
CA GLY A 263 -2.44 -15.99 34.44
C GLY A 263 -1.42 -14.84 34.50
N ASP A 264 -0.21 -15.02 33.97
CA ASP A 264 0.85 -14.01 33.88
C ASP A 264 1.09 -13.50 32.44
N GLY A 265 0.21 -13.88 31.51
CA GLY A 265 0.32 -13.57 30.08
C GLY A 265 1.08 -14.62 29.27
N SER A 266 1.73 -15.59 29.92
CA SER A 266 2.23 -16.79 29.23
C SER A 266 1.11 -17.82 29.03
N MET A 267 1.31 -18.76 28.11
CA MET A 267 0.31 -19.76 27.71
C MET A 267 0.81 -21.18 27.95
N PHE A 268 -0.13 -22.09 28.19
CA PHE A 268 0.05 -23.53 28.12
C PHE A 268 -0.44 -24.04 26.76
N LEU A 269 0.38 -24.82 26.07
CA LEU A 269 -0.05 -25.62 24.91
C LEU A 269 -0.35 -27.03 25.39
N LYS A 270 -1.63 -27.33 25.61
CA LYS A 270 -2.14 -28.60 26.15
C LYS A 270 -2.49 -29.55 25.03
N SER A 271 -2.14 -30.83 25.17
CA SER A 271 -2.59 -31.86 24.24
C SER A 271 -4.10 -32.03 24.30
N THR A 272 -4.76 -32.23 23.16
CA THR A 272 -6.19 -32.61 23.13
C THR A 272 -6.43 -34.09 23.46
N LEU A 273 -5.37 -34.92 23.48
CA LEU A 273 -5.44 -36.33 23.87
C LEU A 273 -5.42 -36.52 25.39
N ASP A 274 -4.72 -35.63 26.12
CA ASP A 274 -4.74 -35.53 27.57
C ASP A 274 -4.43 -34.09 27.98
N THR A 275 -5.43 -33.37 28.46
CA THR A 275 -5.28 -31.95 28.83
C THR A 275 -4.40 -31.70 30.07
N ASN A 276 -3.96 -32.76 30.75
CA ASN A 276 -2.93 -32.69 31.79
C ASN A 276 -1.50 -32.72 31.22
N LYS A 277 -1.33 -32.92 29.92
CA LYS A 277 -0.03 -32.92 29.23
C LYS A 277 0.18 -31.61 28.47
N VAL A 278 1.30 -30.95 28.73
CA VAL A 278 1.67 -29.66 28.12
C VAL A 278 3.03 -29.73 27.45
N TRP A 279 3.26 -28.84 26.49
CA TRP A 279 4.58 -28.63 25.90
C TRP A 279 5.59 -28.17 26.94
N ASP A 280 6.73 -28.84 26.99
CA ASP A 280 7.77 -28.73 28.01
C ASP A 280 9.16 -28.68 27.35
N VAL A 281 9.99 -27.74 27.80
CA VAL A 281 11.43 -27.77 27.50
C VAL A 281 12.10 -28.75 28.44
N SER A 282 12.68 -29.80 27.87
CA SER A 282 13.26 -30.92 28.62
C SER A 282 14.32 -30.49 29.63
N ASN A 283 14.30 -31.16 30.79
CA ASN A 283 15.24 -30.96 31.89
C ASN A 283 15.36 -29.51 32.39
N VAL A 284 14.34 -28.67 32.15
CA VAL A 284 14.36 -27.22 32.49
C VAL A 284 15.56 -26.50 31.85
N SER A 285 16.10 -27.05 30.75
CA SER A 285 17.32 -26.55 30.13
C SER A 285 17.14 -25.15 29.58
N THR A 286 18.14 -24.30 29.78
CA THR A 286 18.24 -22.96 29.14
C THR A 286 19.20 -22.94 27.96
N ALA A 287 19.73 -24.10 27.54
CA ALA A 287 20.66 -24.20 26.43
C ALA A 287 19.93 -24.31 25.07
N PRO A 288 20.45 -23.67 24.00
CA PRO A 288 20.03 -23.95 22.62
C PRO A 288 20.20 -25.44 22.29
N GLY A 289 19.24 -26.01 21.57
CA GLY A 289 19.21 -27.42 21.18
C GLY A 289 18.45 -28.34 22.15
N ALA A 290 17.94 -27.82 23.27
CA ALA A 290 17.11 -28.64 24.17
C ALA A 290 15.79 -29.03 23.50
N ARG A 291 15.41 -30.30 23.60
CA ARG A 291 14.22 -30.86 22.96
C ARG A 291 12.92 -30.37 23.60
N ILE A 292 11.88 -30.27 22.78
CA ILE A 292 10.49 -29.98 23.17
C ILE A 292 9.70 -31.29 23.29
N GLN A 293 9.17 -31.57 24.46
CA GLN A 293 8.45 -32.80 24.80
C GLN A 293 7.08 -32.47 25.40
N ILE A 294 6.23 -33.47 25.62
CA ILE A 294 5.07 -33.33 26.51
C ILE A 294 5.41 -33.77 27.93
N TRP A 295 4.79 -33.15 28.91
CA TRP A 295 4.93 -33.55 30.32
C TRP A 295 3.70 -33.19 31.14
N SER A 296 3.46 -33.93 32.22
CA SER A 296 2.40 -33.67 33.21
C SER A 296 2.46 -32.24 33.78
N LEU A 297 1.31 -31.56 33.82
CA LEU A 297 1.13 -30.25 34.44
C LEU A 297 1.01 -30.38 35.97
N ASN A 298 2.06 -30.87 36.62
CA ASN A 298 2.14 -30.96 38.07
C ASN A 298 3.05 -29.82 38.58
N GLY A 299 2.44 -28.66 38.86
CA GLY A 299 3.15 -27.43 39.25
C GLY A 299 3.52 -26.52 38.07
N GLY A 300 3.43 -25.20 38.29
CA GLY A 300 3.57 -24.15 37.27
C GLY A 300 5.02 -23.81 36.89
N ALA A 301 5.86 -24.81 36.62
CA ALA A 301 7.26 -24.59 36.27
C ALA A 301 7.39 -23.78 34.97
N ALA A 302 8.27 -22.79 34.95
CA ALA A 302 8.40 -21.83 33.85
C ALA A 302 8.81 -22.45 32.51
N ASN A 303 9.38 -23.67 32.50
CA ASN A 303 9.74 -24.42 31.29
C ASN A 303 8.55 -25.08 30.58
N LYS A 304 7.35 -25.02 31.16
CA LYS A 304 6.09 -25.50 30.59
C LYS A 304 5.20 -24.38 30.05
N ARG A 305 5.69 -23.15 30.08
CA ARG A 305 4.96 -21.93 29.74
C ARG A 305 5.61 -21.25 28.56
N TRP A 306 4.79 -20.69 27.68
CA TRP A 306 5.24 -20.13 26.41
C TRP A 306 4.68 -18.73 26.23
N TRP A 307 5.53 -17.77 25.92
CA TRP A 307 5.12 -16.50 25.35
C TRP A 307 4.84 -16.72 23.88
N LEU A 308 3.61 -16.45 23.45
CA LEU A 308 3.25 -16.49 22.03
C LEU A 308 3.38 -15.07 21.52
N ASP A 309 4.60 -14.71 21.13
CA ASP A 309 4.92 -13.38 20.65
C ASP A 309 4.37 -13.24 19.22
N PRO A 310 3.36 -12.39 18.97
CA PRO A 310 2.80 -12.25 17.65
C PRO A 310 3.88 -11.80 16.66
N VAL A 311 4.06 -12.60 15.62
CA VAL A 311 4.61 -12.21 14.32
C VAL A 311 3.43 -11.64 13.52
N VAL A 312 2.65 -10.77 14.15
CA VAL A 312 1.86 -9.82 13.37
C VAL A 312 2.83 -8.79 12.83
N GLY A 313 2.67 -8.48 11.54
CA GLY A 313 2.94 -7.13 11.08
C GLY A 313 2.06 -6.21 11.91
N ALA A 314 2.56 -5.80 13.07
CA ALA A 314 1.93 -4.79 13.91
C ALA A 314 1.46 -3.68 12.99
N ARG A 315 0.24 -3.17 13.19
CA ARG A 315 -0.23 -1.94 12.51
C ARG A 315 0.97 -1.01 12.43
N ASN A 316 1.52 -0.82 11.23
CA ASN A 316 2.64 0.07 11.05
C ASN A 316 2.11 1.43 11.45
N LEU A 317 2.46 1.87 12.67
CA LEU A 317 2.44 3.27 13.00
C LEU A 317 3.18 3.94 11.84
N ALA A 318 2.50 4.85 11.15
CA ALA A 318 3.06 5.52 10.00
C ALA A 318 4.38 6.17 10.39
N ASP A 319 5.37 6.10 9.52
CA ASP A 319 6.60 6.85 9.74
C ASP A 319 6.26 8.34 9.89
N GLY A 320 6.89 9.01 10.84
CA GLY A 320 6.58 10.40 11.11
C GLY A 320 7.09 10.91 12.46
N ASP A 321 6.82 12.19 12.72
CA ASP A 321 7.20 12.85 13.96
C ASP A 321 6.08 12.75 15.00
N TYR A 322 6.44 12.26 16.17
CA TYR A 322 5.51 12.04 17.28
C TYR A 322 5.99 12.73 18.54
N THR A 323 5.02 13.16 19.35
CA THR A 323 5.25 13.43 20.77
C THR A 323 4.85 12.18 21.55
N LEU A 324 5.76 11.67 22.39
CA LEU A 324 5.51 10.51 23.23
C LEU A 324 5.13 10.98 24.63
N ARG A 325 3.83 10.94 24.94
CA ARG A 325 3.30 11.36 26.24
C ARG A 325 3.11 10.15 27.16
N ASN A 326 3.80 10.14 28.30
CA ASN A 326 3.65 9.07 29.28
C ASN A 326 2.21 9.07 29.86
N VAL A 327 1.58 7.88 29.92
CA VAL A 327 0.18 7.73 30.33
C VAL A 327 -0.01 8.00 31.84
N ASN A 328 1.01 7.73 32.66
CA ASN A 328 0.93 7.95 34.11
C ASN A 328 1.00 9.43 34.49
N SER A 329 1.95 10.16 33.91
CA SER A 329 2.23 11.56 34.29
C SER A 329 1.61 12.59 33.35
N ASN A 330 1.13 12.18 32.18
CA ASN A 330 0.78 13.06 31.05
C ASN A 330 1.92 13.97 30.59
N LYS A 331 3.18 13.66 30.93
CA LYS A 331 4.38 14.40 30.53
C LYS A 331 5.04 13.80 29.30
N CYS A 332 5.84 14.61 28.60
CA CYS A 332 6.44 14.24 27.35
C CYS A 332 7.82 13.60 27.58
N LEU A 333 8.15 12.60 26.78
CA LEU A 333 9.51 12.10 26.64
C LEU A 333 10.40 13.26 26.16
N ASP A 334 11.49 13.51 26.86
CA ASP A 334 12.27 14.73 26.73
C ASP A 334 13.77 14.45 26.77
N VAL A 335 14.52 15.22 25.98
CA VAL A 335 15.98 15.26 26.07
C VAL A 335 16.35 16.40 27.03
N PRO A 336 16.99 16.11 28.19
CA PRO A 336 17.32 17.13 29.18
C PRO A 336 18.04 18.35 28.61
N GLY A 337 17.48 19.52 28.87
CA GLY A 337 18.05 20.81 28.44
C GLY A 337 18.14 20.99 26.92
N SER A 338 17.36 20.26 26.13
CA SER A 338 17.46 20.24 24.66
C SER A 338 18.87 19.89 24.15
N SER A 339 19.63 19.09 24.91
CA SER A 339 21.00 18.73 24.57
C SER A 339 21.08 18.00 23.23
N THR A 340 22.08 18.33 22.42
CA THR A 340 22.42 17.62 21.19
C THR A 340 23.60 16.66 21.38
N SER A 341 24.07 16.47 22.62
CA SER A 341 25.22 15.61 22.92
C SER A 341 24.83 14.12 22.98
N PRO A 342 25.65 13.22 22.43
CA PRO A 342 25.51 11.78 22.62
C PRO A 342 25.72 11.35 24.08
N GLY A 343 25.07 10.25 24.48
CA GLY A 343 25.15 9.67 25.83
C GLY A 343 24.20 10.29 26.87
N VAL A 344 23.39 11.28 26.48
CA VAL A 344 22.43 11.93 27.39
C VAL A 344 21.25 11.00 27.65
N GLN A 345 21.05 10.62 28.92
CA GLN A 345 19.88 9.85 29.36
C GLN A 345 18.61 10.69 29.23
N LEU A 346 17.56 10.11 28.66
CA LEU A 346 16.29 10.80 28.51
C LEU A 346 15.55 10.93 29.83
N GLN A 347 14.63 11.88 29.89
CA GLN A 347 13.75 12.14 31.03
C GLN A 347 12.31 12.30 30.56
N GLN A 348 11.38 12.42 31.51
CA GLN A 348 10.09 13.07 31.24
C GLN A 348 10.13 14.54 31.67
N TRP A 349 9.41 15.39 30.95
CA TRP A 349 9.24 16.80 31.30
C TRP A 349 7.87 17.32 30.88
N SER A 350 7.40 18.37 31.55
CA SER A 350 6.19 19.11 31.16
C SER A 350 6.19 19.40 29.66
N CYS A 351 5.12 19.02 28.97
CA CYS A 351 5.04 19.14 27.52
C CYS A 351 5.06 20.62 27.09
N ASN A 352 6.08 21.01 26.34
CA ASN A 352 6.34 22.39 25.93
C ASN A 352 6.34 22.59 24.40
N GLY A 353 6.15 21.51 23.63
CA GLY A 353 6.09 21.55 22.16
C GLY A 353 7.44 21.79 21.45
N GLY A 354 8.54 21.85 22.21
CA GLY A 354 9.89 22.00 21.68
C GLY A 354 10.38 20.78 20.91
N SER A 355 11.36 20.96 20.02
CA SER A 355 11.98 19.88 19.23
C SER A 355 12.61 18.79 20.09
N ALA A 356 13.05 19.10 21.32
CA ALA A 356 13.61 18.12 22.26
C ALA A 356 12.60 17.08 22.77
N GLN A 357 11.29 17.35 22.61
CA GLN A 357 10.19 16.46 22.99
C GLN A 357 9.50 15.79 21.78
N ARG A 358 10.09 15.94 20.59
CA ARG A 358 9.58 15.35 19.34
C ARG A 358 10.54 14.30 18.82
N TYR A 359 9.99 13.20 18.33
CA TYR A 359 10.76 12.06 17.84
C TYR A 359 10.27 11.58 16.48
N THR A 360 11.18 11.45 15.53
CA THR A 360 10.92 10.80 14.25
C THR A 360 10.98 9.29 14.44
N LEU A 361 9.86 8.61 14.21
CA LEU A 361 9.78 7.15 14.23
C LEU A 361 9.83 6.65 12.79
N THR A 362 10.79 5.79 12.48
CA THR A 362 10.96 5.17 11.16
C THR A 362 10.91 3.67 11.29
N HIS A 363 9.94 3.04 10.63
CA HIS A 363 9.84 1.59 10.54
C HIS A 363 11.01 1.04 9.72
N ILE A 364 11.69 0.03 10.26
CA ILE A 364 12.89 -0.56 9.64
C ILE A 364 12.72 -2.04 9.27
N GLY A 365 11.50 -2.57 9.34
CA GLY A 365 11.21 -4.00 9.13
C GLY A 365 10.92 -4.76 10.42
N ASP A 366 10.26 -5.92 10.29
CA ASP A 366 9.94 -6.85 11.38
C ASP A 366 9.18 -6.26 12.59
N GLY A 367 8.50 -5.12 12.38
CA GLY A 367 7.75 -4.40 13.42
C GLY A 367 8.59 -3.53 14.35
N TYR A 368 9.88 -3.32 14.03
CA TYR A 368 10.78 -2.45 14.81
C TYR A 368 10.90 -1.06 14.21
N TYR A 369 11.15 -0.09 15.08
CA TYR A 369 11.32 1.31 14.77
C TYR A 369 12.69 1.79 15.22
N ARG A 370 13.29 2.65 14.38
CA ARG A 370 14.32 3.59 14.82
C ARG A 370 13.61 4.85 15.32
N ILE A 371 13.99 5.33 16.49
CA ILE A 371 13.40 6.50 17.13
C ILE A 371 14.49 7.57 17.23
N LEU A 372 14.40 8.64 16.46
CA LEU A 372 15.35 9.75 16.46
C LEU A 372 14.74 10.98 17.14
N ASN A 373 15.48 11.68 17.99
CA ASN A 373 15.02 12.97 18.50
C ASN A 373 15.11 14.04 17.39
N VAL A 374 14.05 14.84 17.20
CA VAL A 374 13.96 15.84 16.13
C VAL A 374 14.95 17.00 16.34
N ASN A 375 15.31 17.33 17.58
CA ASN A 375 16.28 18.39 17.87
C ASN A 375 17.73 17.97 17.58
N SER A 376 18.13 16.79 18.04
CA SER A 376 19.53 16.34 17.98
C SER A 376 19.84 15.46 16.76
N GLY A 377 18.84 14.82 16.16
CA GLY A 377 19.02 13.78 15.15
C GLY A 377 19.57 12.45 15.70
N LEU A 378 19.79 12.35 17.02
CA LEU A 378 20.36 11.16 17.67
C LEU A 378 19.27 10.12 17.97
N ALA A 379 19.66 8.85 17.93
CA ALA A 379 18.79 7.70 18.16
C ALA A 379 18.62 7.41 19.65
N LEU A 380 17.39 7.08 20.06
CA LEU A 380 17.14 6.41 21.33
C LEU A 380 17.86 5.07 21.36
N GLN A 381 18.46 4.74 22.50
CA GLN A 381 19.05 3.43 22.75
C GLN A 381 18.99 3.03 24.21
N VAL A 382 19.10 1.73 24.48
CA VAL A 382 19.47 1.23 25.81
C VAL A 382 21.00 1.24 25.94
N ARG A 383 21.49 1.91 26.99
CA ARG A 383 22.93 2.03 27.26
C ARG A 383 23.59 0.66 27.39
N SER A 384 24.73 0.51 26.72
CA SER A 384 25.63 -0.67 26.80
C SER A 384 24.97 -2.03 26.56
N PHE A 385 23.90 -2.12 25.76
CA PHE A 385 23.16 -3.37 25.50
C PHE A 385 22.68 -4.07 26.79
N GLY A 386 22.41 -3.32 27.86
CA GLY A 386 21.93 -3.89 29.12
C GLY A 386 20.67 -4.74 28.93
N ILE A 387 20.60 -5.90 29.58
CA ILE A 387 19.47 -6.85 29.47
C ILE A 387 18.64 -6.98 30.77
N SER A 388 19.05 -6.29 31.83
CA SER A 388 18.36 -6.28 33.13
C SER A 388 17.58 -4.99 33.34
N ASN A 389 16.80 -4.92 34.43
CA ASN A 389 16.13 -3.70 34.86
C ASN A 389 17.14 -2.58 35.16
N ASN A 390 16.66 -1.33 35.11
CA ASN A 390 17.32 -0.09 35.52
C ASN A 390 18.44 0.41 34.59
N TRP A 391 18.62 -0.21 33.42
CA TRP A 391 19.53 0.35 32.42
C TRP A 391 18.94 1.61 31.78
N ALA A 392 19.77 2.63 31.64
CA ALA A 392 19.39 3.93 31.09
C ALA A 392 18.94 3.84 29.63
N ILE A 393 17.92 4.61 29.27
CA ILE A 393 17.58 4.91 27.87
C ILE A 393 18.15 6.29 27.53
N GLU A 394 19.05 6.36 26.55
CA GLU A 394 19.81 7.56 26.19
C GLU A 394 19.71 7.87 24.69
N GLN A 395 20.20 9.05 24.28
CA GLN A 395 20.39 9.38 22.87
C GLN A 395 21.86 9.21 22.44
N ILE A 396 22.12 8.65 21.25
CA ILE A 396 23.48 8.51 20.67
C ILE A 396 23.40 8.47 19.13
N GLU A 397 24.54 8.50 18.43
CA GLU A 397 24.59 8.32 16.98
C GLU A 397 23.94 7.00 16.53
N ALA A 398 23.15 7.04 15.46
CA ALA A 398 22.51 5.85 14.92
C ALA A 398 23.56 4.91 14.29
N HIS A 399 23.74 3.73 14.89
CA HIS A 399 24.65 2.68 14.42
C HIS A 399 23.92 1.36 14.12
N GLY A 400 22.60 1.30 14.32
CA GLY A 400 21.74 0.18 13.88
C GLY A 400 21.84 -1.09 14.74
N GLY A 401 22.46 -1.00 15.92
CA GLY A 401 22.48 -2.11 16.88
C GLY A 401 21.09 -2.41 17.44
N ASP A 402 20.82 -3.65 17.81
CA ASP A 402 19.50 -4.07 18.32
C ASP A 402 19.07 -3.31 19.60
N ASN A 403 20.02 -2.76 20.36
CA ASN A 403 19.73 -1.88 21.50
C ASN A 403 19.20 -0.48 21.12
N GLN A 404 19.23 -0.11 19.83
CA GLN A 404 18.67 1.14 19.28
C GLN A 404 17.33 0.93 18.57
N LEU A 405 16.84 -0.31 18.50
CA LEU A 405 15.64 -0.67 17.75
C LEU A 405 14.52 -1.01 18.72
N PHE A 406 13.37 -0.38 18.57
CA PHE A 406 12.26 -0.52 19.51
C PHE A 406 11.02 -1.05 18.81
N LYS A 407 10.40 -2.09 19.36
CA LYS A 407 9.06 -2.52 18.98
C LYS A 407 8.05 -1.66 19.74
N LEU A 408 7.09 -1.09 19.02
CA LEU A 408 5.97 -0.38 19.63
C LEU A 408 4.80 -1.34 19.75
N GLU A 409 4.59 -1.87 20.95
CA GLU A 409 3.53 -2.81 21.27
C GLU A 409 2.31 -2.05 21.83
N ALA A 410 1.19 -2.06 21.12
CA ALA A 410 -0.04 -1.44 21.62
C ALA A 410 -0.51 -2.16 22.90
N TYR A 411 -0.74 -1.40 23.96
CA TYR A 411 -1.15 -1.93 25.27
C TYR A 411 -2.01 -0.93 26.03
N GLY A 412 -3.27 -1.30 26.31
CA GLY A 412 -4.24 -0.39 26.93
C GLY A 412 -4.49 0.85 26.08
N VAL A 413 -4.35 2.04 26.68
CA VAL A 413 -4.57 3.35 26.02
C VAL A 413 -3.31 3.95 25.39
N GLY A 414 -2.22 3.19 25.28
CA GLY A 414 -0.94 3.67 24.74
C GLY A 414 -0.08 2.54 24.17
N TYR A 415 1.22 2.79 24.04
CA TYR A 415 2.21 1.86 23.50
C TYR A 415 3.31 1.59 24.51
N ARG A 416 3.77 0.34 24.56
CA ARG A 416 5.02 -0.05 25.20
C ARG A 416 6.15 0.03 24.18
N LEU A 417 7.22 0.73 24.53
CA LEU A 417 8.44 0.75 23.73
C LEU A 417 9.37 -0.35 24.22
N LYS A 418 9.63 -1.35 23.39
CA LYS A 418 10.41 -2.54 23.77
C LYS A 418 11.70 -2.62 22.95
N PRO A 419 12.88 -2.45 23.56
CA PRO A 419 14.15 -2.64 22.87
C PRO A 419 14.24 -4.06 22.29
N LYS A 420 14.76 -4.19 21.07
CA LYS A 420 14.84 -5.45 20.33
C LYS A 420 15.74 -6.47 21.01
N HIS A 421 16.79 -6.02 21.70
CA HIS A 421 17.76 -6.93 22.34
C HIS A 421 17.32 -7.43 23.73
N SER A 422 16.55 -6.65 24.50
CA SER A 422 16.20 -6.99 25.88
C SER A 422 14.73 -7.39 26.06
N TYR A 423 13.83 -6.97 25.17
CA TYR A 423 12.38 -7.17 25.26
C TYR A 423 11.72 -6.62 26.53
N LEU A 424 12.47 -5.86 27.35
CA LEU A 424 11.96 -5.08 28.48
C LEU A 424 11.17 -3.86 27.97
N CYS A 425 10.59 -3.08 28.87
CA CYS A 425 9.80 -1.91 28.51
C CYS A 425 10.52 -0.62 28.92
N ALA A 426 10.44 0.42 28.08
CA ALA A 426 10.76 1.78 28.49
C ALA A 426 9.87 2.18 29.68
N ASP A 427 10.48 2.76 30.71
CA ASP A 427 9.91 2.92 32.05
C ASP A 427 10.36 4.27 32.62
N VAL A 428 9.40 5.06 33.11
CA VAL A 428 9.71 6.26 33.91
C VAL A 428 10.08 5.82 35.32
N THR A 429 11.31 6.10 35.72
CA THR A 429 11.90 5.62 36.98
C THR A 429 11.00 5.90 38.18
N GLY A 430 10.66 4.84 38.91
CA GLY A 430 9.85 4.90 40.13
C GLY A 430 8.39 5.30 39.90
N SER A 431 7.87 5.22 38.66
CA SER A 431 6.55 5.73 38.28
C SER A 431 6.33 7.20 38.66
N SER A 432 7.42 7.97 38.74
CA SER A 432 7.38 9.37 39.16
C SER A 432 6.52 10.20 38.21
N SER A 433 5.85 11.21 38.75
CA SER A 433 5.16 12.25 37.99
C SER A 433 5.91 13.57 37.95
N SER A 434 7.12 13.65 38.53
CA SER A 434 7.96 14.85 38.56
C SER A 434 8.67 15.12 37.23
N ASP A 435 8.91 16.40 36.93
CA ASP A 435 9.82 16.80 35.85
C ASP A 435 11.24 16.35 36.16
N GLY A 436 11.95 15.88 35.14
CA GLY A 436 13.31 15.36 35.28
C GLY A 436 13.40 13.90 35.75
N ALA A 437 12.27 13.20 35.92
CA ALA A 437 12.33 11.77 36.19
C ALA A 437 12.90 11.04 34.97
N LEU A 438 13.96 10.24 35.20
CA LEU A 438 14.74 9.61 34.15
C LEU A 438 14.02 8.42 33.51
N LEU A 439 14.29 8.22 32.22
CA LEU A 439 13.84 7.06 31.47
C LEU A 439 14.86 5.92 31.59
N GLN A 440 14.36 4.72 31.87
CA GLN A 440 15.13 3.48 31.97
C GLN A 440 14.38 2.35 31.24
N GLN A 441 15.00 1.17 31.12
CA GLN A 441 14.25 -0.05 30.83
C GLN A 441 13.93 -0.82 32.12
N TYR A 442 12.76 -1.44 32.18
CA TYR A 442 12.33 -2.28 33.30
C TYR A 442 11.46 -3.44 32.83
N SER A 443 11.31 -4.46 33.68
CA SER A 443 10.39 -5.57 33.46
C SER A 443 8.99 -5.03 33.14
N CYS A 444 8.42 -5.47 32.02
CA CYS A 444 7.10 -5.03 31.57
C CYS A 444 6.03 -5.48 32.59
N ASN A 445 5.53 -4.54 33.40
CA ASN A 445 4.62 -4.81 34.51
C ASN A 445 3.19 -4.30 34.25
N GLY A 446 2.95 -3.66 33.09
CA GLY A 446 1.64 -3.16 32.69
C GLY A 446 1.17 -1.89 33.42
N GLY A 447 2.02 -1.31 34.26
CA GLY A 447 1.76 -0.01 34.87
C GLY A 447 1.80 1.13 33.84
N ASN A 448 1.01 2.18 34.10
CA ASN A 448 0.90 3.34 33.22
C ASN A 448 2.23 4.08 32.99
N ALA A 449 3.21 3.92 33.89
CA ALA A 449 4.54 4.53 33.77
C ALA A 449 5.36 3.93 32.61
N GLN A 450 4.94 2.78 32.07
CA GLN A 450 5.57 2.10 30.92
C GLN A 450 4.80 2.29 29.61
N LEU A 451 3.74 3.10 29.63
CA LEU A 451 2.87 3.33 28.48
C LEU A 451 3.02 4.77 27.98
N PHE A 452 3.15 4.91 26.67
CA PHE A 452 3.27 6.20 26.00
C PHE A 452 2.17 6.34 24.96
N LYS A 453 1.38 7.41 25.04
CA LYS A 453 0.51 7.85 23.95
C LYS A 453 1.35 8.55 22.90
N LEU A 454 1.10 8.21 21.64
CA LEU A 454 1.70 8.89 20.52
C LEU A 454 0.71 9.93 20.03
N GLU A 455 1.10 11.20 20.16
CA GLU A 455 0.32 12.34 19.71
C GLU A 455 0.96 12.86 18.44
N ASN A 456 0.20 12.90 17.34
CA ASN A 456 0.57 13.62 16.13
C ASN A 456 0.77 15.08 16.53
N GLY A 457 2.00 15.56 16.50
CA GLY A 457 2.27 16.96 16.81
C GLY A 457 1.59 17.88 15.78
N PRO A 458 1.22 19.13 16.15
CA PRO A 458 1.04 20.15 15.13
C PRO A 458 2.33 20.21 14.29
N ALA A 459 2.15 20.28 12.97
CA ALA A 459 3.24 20.34 12.01
C ALA A 459 4.35 21.29 12.50
N ALA A 460 5.59 20.82 12.51
CA ALA A 460 6.69 21.60 13.05
C ALA A 460 6.81 22.97 12.36
N PRO A 461 6.97 24.06 13.13
CA PRO A 461 7.70 25.21 12.63
C PRO A 461 9.16 24.79 12.40
N THR A 462 9.73 25.40 11.37
CA THR A 462 11.05 25.23 10.75
C THR A 462 12.22 24.88 11.71
N PRO A 463 13.15 24.00 11.31
CA PRO A 463 14.41 23.78 12.05
C PRO A 463 15.43 24.90 11.79
N PRO A 464 16.22 25.35 12.79
CA PRO A 464 17.47 26.08 12.55
C PRO A 464 18.67 25.10 12.69
N ALA A 465 19.65 25.03 11.80
CA ALA A 465 20.21 26.09 10.96
C ALA A 465 20.56 25.60 9.53
N ALA A 466 20.20 26.46 8.57
CA ALA A 466 20.71 26.57 7.20
C ALA A 466 20.94 25.27 6.39
N ILE A 467 19.85 24.58 6.03
CA ILE A 467 19.80 23.84 4.76
C ILE A 467 18.90 24.64 3.84
N THR A 468 19.43 25.11 2.71
CA THR A 468 18.65 25.79 1.67
C THR A 468 17.70 24.79 1.03
N ASN A 469 16.50 24.60 1.60
CA ASN A 469 15.44 23.82 0.94
C ASN A 469 15.17 24.42 -0.43
N ASN A 470 15.15 23.59 -1.47
CA ASN A 470 14.81 24.07 -2.80
C ASN A 470 13.31 24.39 -2.90
N SER A 471 12.96 25.26 -3.83
CA SER A 471 11.57 25.63 -4.13
C SER A 471 11.15 25.14 -5.52
N TYR A 472 11.79 24.07 -6.01
CA TYR A 472 11.59 23.59 -7.38
C TYR A 472 10.22 22.93 -7.51
N PRO A 473 9.44 23.25 -8.57
CA PRO A 473 8.15 22.62 -8.75
C PRO A 473 8.29 21.16 -9.21
N ILE A 474 7.27 20.37 -8.93
CA ILE A 474 7.08 19.01 -9.43
C ILE A 474 6.31 19.07 -10.75
N VAL A 475 6.75 18.32 -11.75
CA VAL A 475 5.99 18.09 -12.98
C VAL A 475 5.67 16.59 -13.10
N LEU A 476 4.38 16.27 -13.07
CA LEU A 476 3.84 14.92 -13.21
C LEU A 476 3.69 14.57 -14.69
N VAL A 477 4.26 13.44 -15.11
CA VAL A 477 4.32 12.99 -16.51
C VAL A 477 3.67 11.61 -16.64
N HIS A 478 2.50 11.56 -17.25
CA HIS A 478 1.72 10.33 -17.38
C HIS A 478 2.38 9.29 -18.31
N GLY A 479 1.92 8.05 -18.25
CA GLY A 479 2.41 6.95 -19.07
C GLY A 479 1.69 6.76 -20.40
N PHE A 480 1.71 5.51 -20.87
CA PHE A 480 0.88 5.05 -21.97
C PHE A 480 -0.59 5.28 -21.61
N THR A 481 -1.42 5.56 -22.62
CA THR A 481 -2.87 5.85 -22.47
C THR A 481 -3.26 7.02 -21.55
N GLY A 482 -2.32 7.81 -21.03
CA GLY A 482 -2.64 8.94 -20.14
C GLY A 482 -3.18 10.19 -20.85
N TRP A 483 -3.83 11.05 -20.07
CA TRP A 483 -4.58 12.21 -20.56
C TRP A 483 -4.42 13.44 -19.66
N GLY A 484 -4.88 14.59 -20.17
CA GLY A 484 -4.84 15.86 -19.49
C GLY A 484 -5.98 16.09 -18.51
N ARG A 485 -5.80 17.08 -17.63
CA ARG A 485 -6.72 17.35 -16.50
C ARG A 485 -8.17 17.63 -16.90
N ASN A 486 -8.40 18.14 -18.12
CA ASN A 486 -9.71 18.52 -18.64
C ASN A 486 -10.26 17.52 -19.68
N GLU A 487 -9.51 16.47 -20.00
CA GLU A 487 -9.97 15.37 -20.84
C GLU A 487 -10.75 14.35 -19.98
N MET A 488 -11.44 13.38 -20.61
CA MET A 488 -12.16 12.32 -19.89
C MET A 488 -13.20 12.84 -18.87
N LEU A 489 -13.91 13.92 -19.19
CA LEU A 489 -14.88 14.59 -18.30
C LEU A 489 -14.25 15.12 -17.00
N GLY A 490 -12.94 15.36 -17.00
CA GLY A 490 -12.21 15.79 -15.83
C GLY A 490 -11.81 14.66 -14.89
N LEU A 491 -11.93 13.38 -15.28
CA LEU A 491 -11.31 12.27 -14.57
C LEU A 491 -9.80 12.50 -14.54
N LYS A 492 -9.17 12.50 -13.36
CA LYS A 492 -7.73 12.74 -13.23
C LYS A 492 -6.95 11.46 -13.41
N TYR A 493 -5.98 11.46 -14.32
CA TYR A 493 -4.98 10.39 -14.41
C TYR A 493 -4.21 10.22 -13.09
N TRP A 494 -3.84 11.36 -12.50
CA TRP A 494 -3.17 11.46 -11.20
C TRP A 494 -4.20 11.74 -10.09
N GLY A 495 -4.77 10.67 -9.55
CA GLY A 495 -5.65 10.65 -8.37
C GLY A 495 -7.01 9.98 -8.59
N GLY A 496 -7.45 9.83 -9.85
CA GLY A 496 -8.67 9.10 -10.20
C GLY A 496 -10.00 9.80 -9.88
N GLY A 497 -9.99 11.08 -9.48
CA GLY A 497 -11.19 11.86 -9.17
C GLY A 497 -11.77 12.62 -10.36
N PHE A 498 -13.04 13.01 -10.29
CA PHE A 498 -13.68 13.90 -11.25
C PHE A 498 -13.66 15.36 -10.78
N GLY A 499 -13.63 16.31 -11.71
CA GLY A 499 -13.60 17.74 -11.40
C GLY A 499 -12.21 18.24 -10.99
N ASN A 500 -12.13 19.48 -10.49
CA ASN A 500 -10.87 20.07 -10.03
C ASN A 500 -10.85 20.12 -8.50
N GLY A 501 -9.78 19.59 -7.89
CA GLY A 501 -9.60 19.56 -6.43
C GLY A 501 -10.10 18.28 -5.75
N GLY A 502 -10.09 18.29 -4.42
CA GLY A 502 -10.41 17.12 -3.59
C GLY A 502 -9.21 16.19 -3.35
N ASP A 503 -9.44 15.13 -2.58
CA ASP A 503 -8.42 14.14 -2.20
C ASP A 503 -8.03 13.19 -3.35
N ARG A 504 -8.72 13.24 -4.48
CA ARG A 504 -8.47 12.44 -5.69
C ARG A 504 -7.92 13.27 -6.88
N ASP A 505 -7.36 14.44 -6.61
CA ASP A 505 -6.62 15.27 -7.56
C ASP A 505 -5.20 15.50 -7.02
N LEU A 506 -4.26 14.61 -7.37
CA LEU A 506 -2.92 14.59 -6.77
C LEU A 506 -2.15 15.91 -6.98
N GLN A 507 -2.38 16.62 -8.08
CA GLN A 507 -1.77 17.93 -8.29
C GLN A 507 -2.22 18.91 -7.21
N GLU A 508 -3.52 18.98 -6.94
CA GLU A 508 -4.08 19.91 -5.96
C GLU A 508 -3.78 19.48 -4.54
N VAL A 509 -3.73 18.16 -4.26
CA VAL A 509 -3.22 17.61 -2.99
C VAL A 509 -1.78 18.06 -2.72
N LEU A 510 -0.89 17.93 -3.70
CA LEU A 510 0.51 18.33 -3.56
C LEU A 510 0.67 19.85 -3.40
N LYS A 511 -0.10 20.64 -4.16
CA LYS A 511 -0.13 22.10 -4.00
C LYS A 511 -0.62 22.51 -2.62
N ALA A 512 -1.70 21.89 -2.12
CA ALA A 512 -2.21 22.12 -0.77
C ALA A 512 -1.19 21.74 0.31
N GLY A 513 -0.36 20.72 0.05
CA GLY A 513 0.79 20.34 0.88
C GLY A 513 1.99 21.31 0.80
N GLY A 514 1.91 22.39 0.02
CA GLY A 514 2.99 23.36 -0.13
C GLY A 514 4.08 22.95 -1.13
N TYR A 515 3.74 22.06 -2.07
CA TYR A 515 4.61 21.61 -3.15
C TYR A 515 4.06 22.08 -4.50
N PRO A 516 4.60 23.16 -5.10
CA PRO A 516 4.19 23.61 -6.42
C PRO A 516 4.23 22.45 -7.41
N THR A 517 3.10 22.13 -8.03
CA THR A 517 2.97 20.93 -8.87
C THR A 517 2.19 21.23 -10.14
N TYR A 518 2.65 20.67 -11.26
CA TYR A 518 2.00 20.75 -12.56
C TYR A 518 1.79 19.36 -13.15
N THR A 519 0.75 19.17 -13.95
CA THR A 519 0.52 17.98 -14.76
C THR A 519 0.83 18.28 -16.22
N ALA A 520 1.84 17.58 -16.76
CA ALA A 520 2.14 17.59 -18.18
C ALA A 520 1.26 16.58 -18.93
N VAL A 521 0.99 16.89 -20.20
CA VAL A 521 0.16 16.09 -21.11
C VAL A 521 0.88 15.96 -22.44
N VAL A 522 1.31 14.74 -22.75
CA VAL A 522 2.12 14.39 -23.92
C VAL A 522 1.46 13.24 -24.69
N GLY A 523 1.94 12.92 -25.89
CA GLY A 523 1.41 11.85 -26.74
C GLY A 523 1.35 10.50 -26.03
N PRO A 524 0.16 9.93 -25.70
CA PRO A 524 0.04 8.64 -25.01
C PRO A 524 0.65 7.45 -25.76
N PHE A 525 0.79 7.53 -27.09
CA PHE A 525 1.32 6.46 -27.94
C PHE A 525 2.63 6.84 -28.68
N SER A 526 3.04 8.10 -28.58
CA SER A 526 4.24 8.62 -29.25
C SER A 526 5.52 8.13 -28.56
N SER A 527 6.65 8.20 -29.26
CA SER A 527 7.96 7.81 -28.72
C SER A 527 8.32 8.62 -27.47
N ALA A 528 9.19 8.10 -26.63
CA ALA A 528 9.77 8.81 -25.49
C ALA A 528 10.50 10.08 -25.93
N GLN A 529 11.08 10.10 -27.14
CA GLN A 529 11.72 11.29 -27.74
C GLN A 529 10.69 12.36 -28.12
N ASP A 530 9.65 12.02 -28.88
CA ASP A 530 8.55 12.94 -29.21
C ASP A 530 7.94 13.52 -27.93
N ARG A 531 7.66 12.65 -26.96
CA ARG A 531 7.07 13.04 -25.67
C ARG A 531 8.00 13.93 -24.85
N ALA A 532 9.31 13.70 -24.88
CA ALA A 532 10.28 14.55 -24.20
C ALA A 532 10.31 15.97 -24.80
N ILE A 533 10.24 16.07 -26.13
CA ILE A 533 10.19 17.35 -26.84
C ILE A 533 8.88 18.08 -26.56
N GLU A 534 7.75 17.38 -26.61
CA GLU A 534 6.44 17.93 -26.22
C GLU A 534 6.46 18.44 -24.77
N LEU A 535 7.01 17.64 -23.85
CA LEU A 535 7.17 18.00 -22.44
C LEU A 535 8.02 19.27 -22.27
N PHE A 536 9.11 19.40 -23.03
CA PHE A 536 9.95 20.59 -23.00
C PHE A 536 9.13 21.85 -23.32
N TYR A 537 8.46 21.87 -24.48
CA TYR A 537 7.70 23.04 -24.93
C TYR A 537 6.47 23.32 -24.07
N GLN A 538 5.85 22.29 -23.50
CA GLN A 538 4.74 22.46 -22.58
C GLN A 538 5.16 23.09 -21.24
N ILE A 539 6.35 22.77 -20.74
CA ILE A 539 6.88 23.40 -19.53
C ILE A 539 7.37 24.81 -19.84
N LYS A 540 8.22 24.96 -20.87
CA LYS A 540 8.94 26.20 -21.17
C LYS A 540 8.12 27.25 -21.91
N GLY A 541 7.16 26.81 -22.74
CA GLY A 541 6.49 27.63 -23.75
C GLY A 541 7.20 27.59 -25.10
N GLY A 542 6.44 27.87 -26.15
CA GLY A 542 6.86 27.74 -27.55
C GLY A 542 6.03 26.70 -28.31
N CYS A 543 6.32 26.55 -29.59
CA CYS A 543 5.70 25.54 -30.46
C CYS A 543 6.56 24.30 -30.52
N VAL A 544 5.93 23.12 -30.54
CA VAL A 544 6.66 21.86 -30.66
C VAL A 544 7.44 21.82 -31.96
N ASP A 545 8.76 21.75 -31.81
CA ASP A 545 9.69 21.43 -32.88
C ASP A 545 10.36 20.10 -32.55
N TYR A 546 10.00 19.05 -33.30
CA TYR A 546 10.55 17.71 -33.15
C TYR A 546 11.98 17.55 -33.66
N GLY A 547 12.57 18.60 -34.26
CA GLY A 547 13.91 18.56 -34.83
C GLY A 547 13.89 18.16 -36.30
N ALA A 548 14.70 18.83 -37.12
CA ALA A 548 14.77 18.59 -38.56
C ALA A 548 15.32 17.19 -38.89
N TYR A 549 16.29 16.70 -38.13
CA TYR A 549 16.90 15.38 -38.35
C TYR A 549 15.93 14.26 -37.96
N HIS A 550 15.44 14.26 -36.72
CA HIS A 550 14.48 13.29 -36.18
C HIS A 550 13.21 13.24 -37.01
N SER A 551 12.75 14.39 -37.52
CA SER A 551 11.56 14.45 -38.37
C SER A 551 11.72 13.79 -39.74
N THR A 552 12.97 13.59 -40.20
CA THR A 552 13.30 13.05 -41.52
C THR A 552 14.04 11.71 -41.47
N HIS A 553 14.50 11.28 -40.29
CA HIS A 553 15.32 10.08 -40.08
C HIS A 553 14.65 9.09 -39.13
N LEU A 554 13.45 8.65 -39.51
CA LEU A 554 12.73 7.62 -38.76
C LEU A 554 13.34 6.25 -39.00
N LEU A 555 13.49 5.46 -37.94
CA LEU A 555 13.99 4.09 -38.05
C LEU A 555 12.84 3.09 -38.13
N LYS A 556 12.94 2.17 -39.07
CA LYS A 556 12.09 0.98 -39.11
C LYS A 556 12.49 -0.04 -38.06
N LEU A 557 11.60 -0.98 -37.77
CA LEU A 557 11.89 -2.07 -36.81
C LEU A 557 13.15 -2.88 -37.21
N ASP A 558 13.41 -3.05 -38.50
CA ASP A 558 14.62 -3.71 -39.02
C ASP A 558 15.91 -2.85 -38.92
N GLY A 559 15.78 -1.60 -38.49
CA GLY A 559 16.89 -0.64 -38.34
C GLY A 559 17.21 0.17 -39.60
N THR A 560 16.48 -0.04 -40.71
CA THR A 560 16.62 0.79 -41.91
C THR A 560 15.88 2.12 -41.77
N LEU A 561 16.31 3.16 -42.49
CA LEU A 561 15.61 4.45 -42.50
C LEU A 561 14.29 4.36 -43.28
N ASP A 562 13.25 4.98 -42.73
CA ASP A 562 11.99 5.22 -43.42
C ASP A 562 12.03 6.59 -44.11
N SER A 563 12.25 6.58 -45.43
CA SER A 563 12.32 7.79 -46.26
C SER A 563 10.95 8.33 -46.71
N ARG A 564 9.84 7.71 -46.30
CA ARG A 564 8.48 8.06 -46.77
C ARG A 564 7.59 8.65 -45.69
N THR A 565 7.89 8.41 -44.42
CA THR A 565 7.12 8.94 -43.29
C THR A 565 7.86 10.13 -42.69
N LEU A 566 7.20 11.29 -42.60
CA LEU A 566 7.76 12.51 -42.03
C LEU A 566 6.96 12.93 -40.80
N ILE A 567 7.66 13.29 -39.73
CA ILE A 567 7.06 14.01 -38.60
C ILE A 567 6.75 15.43 -39.07
N ARG A 568 5.49 15.84 -38.95
CA ARG A 568 5.03 17.16 -39.41
C ARG A 568 5.44 18.24 -38.41
N LYS A 569 5.85 19.41 -38.92
CA LYS A 569 5.96 20.63 -38.12
C LYS A 569 4.58 21.05 -37.62
N LEU A 570 4.50 21.45 -36.35
CA LEU A 570 3.26 21.81 -35.65
C LEU A 570 3.19 23.31 -35.28
N ASP A 571 3.59 24.17 -36.20
CA ASP A 571 3.72 25.62 -36.01
C ASP A 571 2.47 26.42 -36.40
N GLY A 572 1.44 25.78 -36.97
CA GLY A 572 0.25 26.45 -37.50
C GLY A 572 0.47 27.18 -38.83
N GLN A 573 1.68 27.18 -39.40
CA GLN A 573 1.98 27.94 -40.61
C GLN A 573 1.52 27.18 -41.87
N GLY A 574 0.93 27.90 -42.82
CA GLY A 574 0.50 27.32 -44.10
C GLY A 574 -0.57 26.22 -43.96
N GLY A 575 -1.45 26.31 -42.96
CA GLY A 575 -2.53 25.35 -42.71
C GLY A 575 -2.11 24.08 -41.96
N ARG A 576 -0.88 24.03 -41.44
CA ARG A 576 -0.41 22.92 -40.59
C ARG A 576 -1.13 22.93 -39.22
N PRO A 577 -1.23 21.79 -38.52
CA PRO A 577 -1.69 21.77 -37.13
C PRO A 577 -0.79 22.63 -36.23
N ARG A 578 -1.34 23.12 -35.12
CA ARG A 578 -0.64 23.97 -34.15
C ARG A 578 -0.59 23.29 -32.79
N LYS A 579 0.62 23.10 -32.23
CA LYS A 579 0.84 22.55 -30.89
C LYS A 579 1.83 23.45 -30.15
N CYS A 580 1.31 24.47 -29.48
CA CYS A 580 2.11 25.53 -28.86
C CYS A 580 1.61 25.88 -27.47
N TRP A 581 2.49 26.46 -26.66
CA TRP A 581 2.16 27.01 -25.35
C TRP A 581 2.68 28.44 -25.22
N ALA A 582 1.82 29.36 -24.77
CA ALA A 582 2.19 30.75 -24.54
C ALA A 582 2.98 30.88 -23.23
N ALA A 583 4.19 31.44 -23.31
CA ALA A 583 5.02 31.72 -22.14
C ALA A 583 4.54 32.95 -21.36
N ASP A 584 3.91 33.92 -22.05
CA ASP A 584 3.38 35.14 -21.46
C ASP A 584 1.88 35.26 -21.78
N PRO A 585 0.99 35.24 -20.78
CA PRO A 585 -0.45 35.41 -21.00
C PRO A 585 -0.80 36.78 -21.63
N ALA A 586 0.01 37.82 -21.43
CA ALA A 586 -0.22 39.14 -22.01
C ALA A 586 0.16 39.19 -23.51
N ASN A 587 1.00 38.27 -23.97
CA ASN A 587 1.45 38.15 -25.36
C ASN A 587 1.06 36.79 -25.95
N ASN A 588 -0.25 36.53 -26.00
CA ASN A 588 -0.83 35.28 -26.50
C ASN A 588 -1.82 35.52 -27.67
N PRO A 589 -1.33 35.96 -28.85
CA PRO A 589 -2.21 36.33 -29.97
C PRO A 589 -2.98 35.17 -30.58
N ASN A 590 -2.52 33.93 -30.40
CA ASN A 590 -3.15 32.72 -30.94
C ASN A 590 -4.04 32.00 -29.91
N ASN A 591 -4.19 32.56 -28.70
CA ASN A 591 -4.91 31.95 -27.59
C ASN A 591 -4.43 30.51 -27.29
N ASP A 592 -3.11 30.30 -27.38
CA ASP A 592 -2.46 29.03 -27.06
C ASP A 592 -2.59 28.74 -25.56
N PRO A 593 -2.66 27.47 -25.11
CA PRO A 593 -2.60 27.14 -23.69
C PRO A 593 -1.35 27.72 -23.02
N LEU A 594 -1.42 28.09 -21.74
CA LEU A 594 -0.26 28.65 -21.04
C LEU A 594 0.79 27.56 -20.76
N ALA A 595 2.06 27.94 -20.88
CA ALA A 595 3.19 27.11 -20.46
C ALA A 595 3.14 26.84 -18.95
N LEU A 596 3.55 25.65 -18.52
CA LEU A 596 3.44 25.25 -17.11
C LEU A 596 4.40 26.05 -16.21
N TYR A 597 5.63 26.31 -16.67
CA TYR A 597 6.67 26.99 -15.91
C TYR A 597 7.63 27.74 -16.85
N PRO A 598 7.20 28.84 -17.50
CA PRO A 598 7.99 29.53 -18.54
C PRO A 598 9.34 30.09 -18.05
N GLN A 599 9.48 30.32 -16.76
CA GLN A 599 10.72 30.73 -16.10
C GLN A 599 11.75 29.59 -15.95
N TRP A 600 11.40 28.35 -16.31
CA TRP A 600 12.29 27.20 -16.23
C TRP A 600 13.61 27.44 -16.95
N GLY A 601 14.74 27.29 -16.27
CA GLY A 601 16.05 27.44 -16.90
C GLY A 601 16.47 28.87 -17.25
N ASN A 602 15.70 29.90 -16.86
CA ASN A 602 16.10 31.30 -17.04
C ASN A 602 17.27 31.70 -16.13
N ASP A 603 17.38 31.08 -14.95
CA ASP A 603 18.48 31.25 -13.97
C ASP A 603 19.01 29.88 -13.50
N PRO A 604 20.29 29.76 -13.09
CA PRO A 604 20.86 28.51 -12.55
C PRO A 604 20.11 27.94 -11.33
N GLY A 605 19.33 28.76 -10.63
CA GLY A 605 18.55 28.39 -9.44
C GLY A 605 17.09 28.05 -9.70
N LYS A 606 16.64 27.83 -10.95
CA LYS A 606 15.24 27.51 -11.29
C LYS A 606 15.11 26.15 -11.98
N LYS A 607 15.38 25.07 -11.22
CA LYS A 607 15.23 23.69 -11.65
C LYS A 607 13.81 23.16 -11.39
N ILE A 608 13.52 21.95 -11.88
CA ILE A 608 12.29 21.21 -11.60
C ILE A 608 12.59 19.79 -11.10
N HIS A 609 11.59 19.16 -10.49
CA HIS A 609 11.54 17.72 -10.23
C HIS A 609 10.56 17.06 -11.20
N LEU A 610 10.95 15.95 -11.82
CA LEU A 610 10.08 15.21 -12.74
C LEU A 610 9.64 13.89 -12.12
N ILE A 611 8.34 13.60 -12.14
CA ILE A 611 7.78 12.30 -11.71
C ILE A 611 7.10 11.65 -12.91
N GLY A 612 7.64 10.52 -13.36
CA GLY A 612 7.16 9.77 -14.53
C GLY A 612 6.54 8.44 -14.13
N HIS A 613 5.27 8.24 -14.47
CA HIS A 613 4.60 6.94 -14.33
C HIS A 613 4.67 6.15 -15.64
N SER A 614 4.94 4.83 -15.60
CA SER A 614 4.88 3.96 -16.79
C SER A 614 5.79 4.47 -17.94
N LEU A 615 5.28 4.72 -19.16
CA LEU A 615 6.03 5.34 -20.27
C LEU A 615 6.53 6.78 -19.94
N GLY A 616 6.00 7.42 -18.91
CA GLY A 616 6.55 8.66 -18.36
C GLY A 616 8.00 8.50 -17.89
N ALA A 617 8.39 7.31 -17.42
CA ALA A 617 9.75 7.04 -16.96
C ALA A 617 10.83 7.18 -18.06
N PRO A 618 10.75 6.50 -19.22
CA PRO A 618 11.69 6.76 -20.32
C PRO A 618 11.57 8.19 -20.86
N THR A 619 10.38 8.79 -20.88
CA THR A 619 10.17 10.17 -21.34
C THR A 619 11.03 11.18 -20.57
N ILE A 620 10.96 11.16 -19.22
CA ILE A 620 11.70 12.13 -18.39
C ILE A 620 13.22 11.91 -18.44
N ARG A 621 13.64 10.65 -18.67
CA ARG A 621 15.05 10.29 -18.86
C ARG A 621 15.59 10.82 -20.19
N VAL A 622 14.83 10.68 -21.28
CA VAL A 622 15.19 11.22 -22.60
C VAL A 622 15.26 12.74 -22.56
N LEU A 623 14.29 13.40 -21.92
CA LEU A 623 14.32 14.86 -21.75
C LEU A 623 15.60 15.32 -21.04
N LEU A 624 15.97 14.66 -19.94
CA LEU A 624 17.22 14.97 -19.24
C LEU A 624 18.45 14.82 -20.14
N GLN A 625 18.50 13.77 -20.96
CA GLN A 625 19.62 13.60 -21.88
C GLN A 625 19.69 14.67 -22.97
N LEU A 626 18.57 15.00 -23.60
CA LEU A 626 18.50 16.07 -24.59
C LEU A 626 18.94 17.40 -23.97
N LEU A 627 18.45 17.74 -22.78
CA LEU A 627 18.84 18.97 -22.10
C LEU A 627 20.34 19.04 -21.79
N ARG A 628 20.94 17.93 -21.35
CA ARG A 628 22.35 17.92 -20.92
C ARG A 628 23.32 17.83 -22.09
N ASN A 629 23.07 16.93 -23.03
CA ASN A 629 24.02 16.64 -24.10
C ASN A 629 23.64 17.31 -25.43
N GLY A 630 22.38 17.69 -25.60
CA GLY A 630 21.86 18.14 -26.89
C GLY A 630 21.69 17.00 -27.87
N ASP A 631 21.48 17.35 -29.13
CA ASP A 631 21.52 16.41 -30.26
C ASP A 631 22.38 16.98 -31.39
N PRO A 632 23.61 16.46 -31.59
CA PRO A 632 24.51 16.92 -32.65
C PRO A 632 23.93 16.75 -34.07
N ASN A 633 23.09 15.75 -34.30
CA ASN A 633 22.49 15.54 -35.62
C ASN A 633 21.47 16.64 -35.93
N GLU A 634 20.73 17.09 -34.92
CA GLU A 634 19.80 18.21 -35.06
C GLU A 634 20.54 19.52 -35.31
N LEU A 635 21.62 19.77 -34.58
CA LEU A 635 22.45 20.96 -34.78
C LEU A 635 23.13 21.00 -36.16
N ALA A 636 23.44 19.82 -36.73
CA ALA A 636 23.94 19.70 -38.09
C ALA A 636 22.83 19.91 -39.14
N ALA A 637 21.61 19.43 -38.87
CA ALA A 637 20.47 19.56 -39.77
C ALA A 637 19.86 20.97 -39.79
N ASP A 638 19.93 21.71 -38.69
CA ASP A 638 19.45 23.09 -38.58
C ASP A 638 20.40 23.98 -37.76
N SER A 639 21.31 24.65 -38.49
CA SER A 639 22.25 25.60 -37.88
C SER A 639 21.59 26.83 -37.23
N SER A 640 20.32 27.12 -37.53
CA SER A 640 19.60 28.26 -36.92
C SER A 640 19.34 28.06 -35.43
N LEU A 641 19.36 26.81 -34.94
CA LEU A 641 19.19 26.46 -33.53
C LEU A 641 20.23 27.09 -32.60
N TYR A 642 21.41 27.48 -33.11
CA TYR A 642 22.44 28.22 -32.36
C TYR A 642 22.12 29.71 -32.20
N ASN A 643 21.34 30.28 -33.11
CA ASN A 643 20.99 31.70 -33.12
C ASN A 643 19.76 32.01 -32.26
N GLU A 644 18.99 30.99 -31.89
CA GLU A 644 18.00 31.11 -30.83
C GLU A 644 18.70 31.24 -29.47
N THR A 645 18.22 32.11 -28.58
CA THR A 645 18.68 32.12 -27.18
C THR A 645 18.70 30.69 -26.65
N LEU A 646 19.82 30.25 -26.04
CA LEU A 646 20.09 28.89 -25.54
C LEU A 646 18.92 28.23 -24.80
N GLN A 647 17.99 29.03 -24.29
CA GLN A 647 16.85 28.61 -23.50
C GLN A 647 15.60 28.17 -24.30
N LYS A 648 15.59 28.30 -25.64
CA LYS A 648 14.36 28.10 -26.46
C LYS A 648 14.19 26.72 -27.08
N ASN A 649 15.26 25.92 -27.16
CA ASN A 649 15.22 24.57 -27.72
C ASN A 649 16.01 23.58 -26.85
N PRO A 650 15.67 22.27 -26.89
CA PRO A 650 16.41 21.27 -26.13
C PRO A 650 17.76 20.88 -26.78
N TYR A 651 17.92 21.05 -28.10
CA TYR A 651 18.98 20.43 -28.92
C TYR A 651 20.39 20.97 -28.70
N THR A 652 20.54 22.17 -28.18
CA THR A 652 21.86 22.79 -27.94
C THR A 652 22.61 22.21 -26.73
N GLY A 653 21.96 21.37 -25.90
CA GLY A 653 22.60 20.79 -24.71
C GLY A 653 22.98 21.82 -23.64
N GLY A 654 23.81 21.40 -22.67
CA GLY A 654 24.38 22.27 -21.63
C GLY A 654 23.43 22.73 -20.53
N LYS A 655 22.21 22.20 -20.46
CA LYS A 655 21.14 22.68 -19.56
C LYS A 655 21.06 21.86 -18.28
N ASN A 656 21.53 22.44 -17.18
CA ASN A 656 21.36 21.85 -15.84
C ASN A 656 20.06 22.31 -15.16
N TRP A 657 18.92 21.91 -15.71
CA TRP A 657 17.61 22.45 -15.30
C TRP A 657 16.70 21.46 -14.56
N ILE A 658 17.17 20.25 -14.31
CA ILE A 658 16.44 19.20 -13.61
C ILE A 658 17.21 18.86 -12.34
N SER A 659 16.53 18.89 -11.20
CA SER A 659 17.11 18.53 -9.91
C SER A 659 16.94 17.04 -9.61
N SER A 660 15.80 16.46 -9.97
CA SER A 660 15.56 15.04 -9.80
C SER A 660 14.64 14.42 -10.85
N LEU A 661 14.82 13.11 -11.05
CA LEU A 661 13.89 12.23 -11.74
C LEU A 661 13.34 11.19 -10.74
N THR A 662 12.03 10.99 -10.76
CA THR A 662 11.36 9.92 -10.01
C THR A 662 10.55 9.07 -10.96
N THR A 663 10.66 7.75 -10.85
CA THR A 663 9.80 6.81 -11.56
C THR A 663 8.89 6.07 -10.59
N VAL A 664 7.63 5.89 -10.97
CA VAL A 664 6.66 5.08 -10.21
C VAL A 664 6.06 4.09 -11.20
N SER A 665 6.20 2.79 -10.95
CA SER A 665 5.89 1.75 -11.95
C SER A 665 6.45 2.12 -13.33
N GLY A 666 7.73 2.47 -13.39
CA GLY A 666 8.38 2.95 -14.61
C GLY A 666 8.82 1.81 -15.53
N SER A 667 8.60 1.95 -16.84
CA SER A 667 9.09 1.00 -17.84
C SER A 667 10.57 1.28 -18.18
N MET A 668 11.50 0.92 -17.30
CA MET A 668 12.93 1.26 -17.49
C MET A 668 13.70 0.21 -18.28
N ASP A 669 13.31 -1.06 -18.20
CA ASP A 669 13.81 -2.17 -19.03
C ASP A 669 12.72 -2.69 -20.00
N GLY A 670 11.62 -1.96 -20.16
CA GLY A 670 10.48 -2.39 -20.96
C GLY A 670 9.54 -3.33 -20.21
N THR A 671 8.54 -3.86 -20.91
CA THR A 671 7.62 -4.88 -20.41
C THR A 671 7.50 -6.02 -21.39
N SER A 672 7.35 -7.24 -20.89
CA SER A 672 7.07 -8.41 -21.71
C SER A 672 5.74 -8.29 -22.48
N LEU A 673 4.85 -7.37 -22.10
CA LEU A 673 3.68 -7.00 -22.91
C LEU A 673 4.09 -6.47 -24.31
N GLY A 674 5.23 -5.78 -24.40
CA GLY A 674 5.80 -5.26 -25.65
C GLY A 674 6.43 -6.30 -26.57
N THR A 675 6.36 -7.58 -26.22
CA THR A 675 6.75 -8.69 -27.11
C THR A 675 5.64 -9.09 -28.09
N SER A 676 4.47 -8.45 -27.97
CA SER A 676 3.35 -8.49 -28.91
C SER A 676 2.91 -7.06 -29.26
N PRO A 677 2.14 -6.84 -30.34
CA PRO A 677 1.63 -5.51 -30.69
C PRO A 677 0.89 -4.87 -29.51
N MET A 678 1.52 -3.90 -28.83
CA MET A 678 0.99 -3.35 -27.57
C MET A 678 -0.34 -2.61 -27.79
N THR A 679 -0.53 -2.03 -28.97
CA THR A 679 -1.76 -1.33 -29.37
C THR A 679 -2.98 -2.25 -29.32
N ASP A 680 -2.82 -3.53 -29.66
CA ASP A 680 -3.90 -4.53 -29.61
C ASP A 680 -4.41 -4.81 -28.21
N THR A 681 -3.61 -4.53 -27.18
CA THR A 681 -3.99 -4.70 -25.79
C THR A 681 -4.39 -3.37 -25.14
N LEU A 682 -3.62 -2.31 -25.39
CA LEU A 682 -3.75 -1.05 -24.65
C LEU A 682 -4.85 -0.13 -25.20
N ILE A 683 -5.17 -0.17 -26.49
CA ILE A 683 -6.29 0.60 -27.06
C ILE A 683 -7.63 0.05 -26.56
N PRO A 684 -7.88 -1.28 -26.52
CA PRO A 684 -9.08 -1.82 -25.88
C PRO A 684 -9.18 -1.48 -24.39
N LEU A 685 -8.08 -1.55 -23.63
CA LEU A 685 -8.04 -1.15 -22.23
C LEU A 685 -8.42 0.33 -22.05
N LEU A 686 -7.89 1.20 -22.92
CA LEU A 686 -8.24 2.61 -22.96
C LEU A 686 -9.73 2.82 -23.24
N ASN A 687 -10.28 2.14 -24.25
CA ASN A 687 -11.71 2.25 -24.58
C ASN A 687 -12.59 1.79 -23.40
N ALA A 688 -12.19 0.73 -22.69
CA ALA A 688 -12.88 0.28 -21.48
C ALA A 688 -12.80 1.32 -20.35
N THR A 689 -11.64 1.96 -20.18
CA THR A 689 -11.44 3.04 -19.20
C THR A 689 -12.30 4.25 -19.54
N ALA A 690 -12.37 4.65 -20.81
CA ALA A 690 -13.22 5.73 -21.29
C ALA A 690 -14.71 5.41 -21.11
N ALA A 691 -15.13 4.16 -21.33
CA ALA A 691 -16.50 3.73 -21.09
C ALA A 691 -16.86 3.80 -19.58
N ALA A 692 -15.94 3.38 -18.71
CA ALA A 692 -16.11 3.53 -17.26
C ALA A 692 -16.21 5.01 -16.86
N ALA A 693 -15.36 5.88 -17.42
CA ALA A 693 -15.40 7.31 -17.17
C ALA A 693 -16.73 7.95 -17.65
N ALA A 694 -17.20 7.57 -18.85
CA ALA A 694 -18.48 8.02 -19.38
C ALA A 694 -19.64 7.62 -18.47
N ALA A 695 -19.69 6.35 -18.04
CA ALA A 695 -20.73 5.85 -17.14
C ALA A 695 -20.74 6.58 -15.80
N LEU A 696 -19.57 6.78 -15.18
CA LEU A 696 -19.43 7.53 -13.94
C LEU A 696 -19.79 9.02 -14.09
N GLY A 697 -19.53 9.60 -15.27
CA GLY A 697 -19.92 10.95 -15.63
C GLY A 697 -21.39 11.10 -16.08
N GLY A 698 -22.20 10.04 -16.02
CA GLY A 698 -23.62 10.07 -16.37
C GLY A 698 -23.90 10.10 -17.88
N LEU A 699 -22.95 9.69 -18.72
CA LEU A 699 -23.12 9.61 -20.18
C LEU A 699 -23.48 8.19 -20.62
N ASN A 700 -24.38 8.11 -21.60
CA ASN A 700 -24.82 6.83 -22.19
C ASN A 700 -23.92 6.33 -23.34
N SER A 701 -22.98 7.15 -23.81
CA SER A 701 -21.98 6.76 -24.81
C SER A 701 -20.65 7.51 -24.59
N THR A 702 -19.59 7.00 -25.20
CA THR A 702 -18.26 7.65 -25.20
C THR A 702 -18.11 8.69 -26.31
N ASP A 703 -19.14 8.94 -27.13
CA ASP A 703 -19.04 9.82 -28.30
C ASP A 703 -18.87 11.28 -27.90
N SER A 704 -19.55 11.68 -26.83
CA SER A 704 -19.45 13.01 -26.21
C SER A 704 -18.21 13.17 -25.32
N LEU A 705 -17.40 12.12 -25.18
CA LEU A 705 -16.20 12.13 -24.36
C LEU A 705 -15.02 12.69 -25.17
N PHE A 706 -14.48 13.81 -24.71
CA PHE A 706 -13.31 14.42 -25.32
C PHE A 706 -12.03 13.77 -24.79
N TYR A 707 -11.29 13.15 -25.71
CA TYR A 707 -9.95 12.63 -25.48
C TYR A 707 -9.19 12.60 -26.81
N ASP A 708 -7.98 13.17 -26.82
CA ASP A 708 -7.09 13.25 -27.98
C ASP A 708 -5.77 12.52 -27.72
N PHE A 709 -5.33 11.68 -28.66
CA PHE A 709 -4.09 10.93 -28.57
C PHE A 709 -2.86 11.75 -28.97
N LYS A 710 -3.04 13.01 -29.37
CA LYS A 710 -1.95 13.98 -29.60
C LYS A 710 -0.92 13.46 -30.60
N MET A 711 -1.43 12.85 -31.67
CA MET A 711 -0.66 12.26 -32.77
C MET A 711 -0.72 13.12 -34.03
N GLU A 712 -0.81 14.45 -33.87
CA GLU A 712 -0.91 15.43 -34.95
C GLU A 712 0.34 15.39 -35.86
N GLN A 713 1.50 15.09 -35.29
CA GLN A 713 2.76 14.97 -36.02
C GLN A 713 2.75 13.83 -37.05
N TRP A 714 1.89 12.83 -36.82
CA TRP A 714 1.66 11.71 -37.74
C TRP A 714 0.44 11.93 -38.64
N GLY A 715 -0.25 13.06 -38.50
CA GLY A 715 -1.54 13.30 -39.16
C GLY A 715 -2.68 12.43 -38.64
N LEU A 716 -2.54 11.90 -37.42
CA LEU A 716 -3.49 11.00 -36.78
C LEU A 716 -4.26 11.70 -35.65
N GLN A 717 -4.58 12.97 -35.84
CA GLN A 717 -5.49 13.71 -34.95
C GLN A 717 -6.94 13.22 -35.10
N ARG A 718 -7.75 13.37 -34.05
CA ARG A 718 -9.18 13.06 -34.11
C ARG A 718 -9.89 14.06 -35.01
N SER A 719 -10.70 13.57 -35.94
CA SER A 719 -11.49 14.44 -36.83
C SER A 719 -12.70 15.03 -36.10
N LEU A 720 -13.14 16.23 -36.51
CA LEU A 720 -14.35 16.84 -35.95
C LEU A 720 -15.57 15.91 -36.16
N GLY A 721 -16.26 15.56 -35.08
CA GLY A 721 -17.41 14.66 -35.12
C GLY A 721 -17.06 13.16 -35.20
N GLU A 722 -15.78 12.78 -35.28
CA GLU A 722 -15.37 11.38 -35.21
C GLU A 722 -15.59 10.84 -33.79
N SER A 723 -16.23 9.67 -33.66
CA SER A 723 -16.37 9.00 -32.35
C SER A 723 -15.01 8.55 -31.82
N LEU A 724 -14.88 8.45 -30.49
CA LEU A 724 -13.65 7.94 -29.87
C LEU A 724 -13.33 6.51 -30.35
N SER A 725 -14.35 5.66 -30.55
CA SER A 725 -14.17 4.30 -31.05
C SER A 725 -13.64 4.28 -32.49
N SER A 726 -14.21 5.09 -33.40
CA SER A 726 -13.71 5.22 -34.78
C SER A 726 -12.27 5.72 -34.79
N TYR A 727 -11.97 6.72 -33.95
CA TYR A 727 -10.64 7.28 -33.82
C TYR A 727 -9.63 6.22 -33.32
N SER A 728 -9.96 5.52 -32.24
CA SER A 728 -9.16 4.42 -31.69
C SER A 728 -8.84 3.35 -32.72
N ASN A 729 -9.84 2.91 -33.50
CA ASN A 729 -9.64 1.89 -34.54
C ASN A 729 -8.72 2.38 -35.67
N ARG A 730 -8.89 3.64 -36.10
CA ARG A 730 -8.05 4.24 -37.14
C ARG A 730 -6.59 4.38 -36.69
N VAL A 731 -6.36 4.77 -35.44
CA VAL A 731 -5.00 4.83 -34.88
C VAL A 731 -4.41 3.44 -34.73
N GLN A 732 -5.19 2.47 -34.22
CA GLN A 732 -4.73 1.07 -34.09
C GLN A 732 -4.31 0.47 -35.43
N ALA A 733 -5.04 0.77 -36.51
CA ALA A 733 -4.74 0.28 -37.85
C ALA A 733 -3.59 1.04 -38.55
N SER A 734 -3.00 2.03 -37.90
CA SER A 734 -1.90 2.80 -38.49
C SER A 734 -0.64 1.94 -38.63
N PRO A 735 0.00 1.91 -39.82
CA PRO A 735 1.25 1.19 -40.03
C PRO A 735 2.41 1.65 -39.12
N ILE A 736 2.31 2.82 -38.50
CA ILE A 736 3.37 3.38 -37.66
C ILE A 736 3.78 2.46 -36.51
N PHE A 737 2.83 1.71 -35.94
CA PHE A 737 3.09 0.84 -34.77
C PHE A 737 3.82 -0.46 -35.13
N ASP A 738 3.69 -0.93 -36.36
CA ASP A 738 4.32 -2.17 -36.82
C ASP A 738 5.57 -1.93 -37.68
N GLN A 739 5.79 -0.69 -38.12
CA GLN A 739 6.87 -0.36 -39.05
C GLN A 739 7.92 0.55 -38.45
N SER A 740 7.65 1.26 -37.36
CA SER A 740 8.54 2.30 -36.82
C SER A 740 9.01 2.02 -35.39
N ARG A 741 10.28 2.32 -35.13
CA ARG A 741 10.86 2.39 -33.78
C ARG A 741 10.45 3.68 -33.05
N ASN A 742 9.89 4.65 -33.75
CA ASN A 742 9.54 5.96 -33.18
C ASN A 742 8.12 5.94 -32.60
N THR A 743 7.83 4.95 -31.76
CA THR A 743 6.55 4.81 -31.06
C THR A 743 6.76 4.46 -29.60
N GLY A 744 5.83 4.87 -28.74
CA GLY A 744 5.88 4.49 -27.33
C GLY A 744 5.78 2.97 -27.15
N ALA A 745 5.14 2.26 -28.10
CA ALA A 745 5.01 0.81 -28.06
C ALA A 745 6.38 0.14 -28.21
N TYR A 746 7.21 0.64 -29.14
CA TYR A 746 8.59 0.19 -29.25
C TYR A 746 9.40 0.55 -28.00
N ASP A 747 9.32 1.79 -27.50
CA ASP A 747 10.08 2.22 -26.32
C ASP A 747 9.68 1.50 -25.02
N CYS A 748 8.46 0.98 -24.94
CA CYS A 748 8.00 0.10 -23.85
C CYS A 748 8.34 -1.38 -24.06
N SER A 749 8.80 -1.79 -25.23
CA SER A 749 9.27 -3.17 -25.46
C SER A 749 10.63 -3.39 -24.80
N PRO A 750 11.00 -4.64 -24.46
CA PRO A 750 12.32 -4.95 -23.93
C PRO A 750 13.44 -4.52 -24.88
N GLU A 751 13.24 -4.65 -26.19
CA GLU A 751 14.19 -4.21 -27.22
C GLU A 751 14.37 -2.69 -27.24
N GLY A 752 13.27 -1.92 -27.31
CA GLY A 752 13.35 -0.46 -27.34
C GLY A 752 13.91 0.12 -26.05
N ALA A 753 13.54 -0.45 -24.90
CA ALA A 753 14.12 -0.06 -23.61
C ALA A 753 15.62 -0.37 -23.53
N ARG A 754 16.08 -1.52 -24.04
CA ARG A 754 17.52 -1.82 -24.16
C ARG A 754 18.23 -0.78 -25.05
N ASP A 755 17.66 -0.48 -26.22
CA ASP A 755 18.24 0.49 -27.15
C ASP A 755 18.31 1.91 -26.53
N LEU A 756 17.30 2.31 -25.73
CA LEU A 756 17.32 3.55 -24.95
C LEU A 756 18.39 3.51 -23.84
N ASN A 757 18.46 2.43 -23.07
CA ASN A 757 19.39 2.30 -21.94
C ASN A 757 20.85 2.33 -22.38
N GLN A 758 21.16 1.88 -23.61
CA GLN A 758 22.50 1.98 -24.19
C GLN A 758 22.93 3.42 -24.52
N ARG A 759 21.98 4.36 -24.68
CA ARG A 759 22.25 5.76 -25.06
C ARG A 759 22.04 6.76 -23.92
N ILE A 760 21.42 6.34 -22.82
CA ILE A 760 21.04 7.20 -21.71
C ILE A 760 21.89 6.88 -20.48
N GLN A 761 22.62 7.88 -20.00
CA GLN A 761 23.42 7.82 -18.76
C GLN A 761 22.73 8.49 -17.56
N THR A 762 23.32 8.35 -16.37
CA THR A 762 23.00 9.19 -15.21
C THR A 762 23.98 10.36 -15.11
N PHE A 763 23.60 11.41 -14.38
CA PHE A 763 24.42 12.60 -14.14
C PHE A 763 24.65 12.78 -12.65
N SER A 764 25.90 13.01 -12.25
CA SER A 764 26.34 13.05 -10.84
C SER A 764 25.70 14.16 -10.01
N ASP A 765 25.07 15.15 -10.64
CA ASP A 765 24.41 16.29 -10.01
C ASP A 765 22.87 16.22 -10.08
N VAL A 766 22.32 15.07 -10.49
CA VAL A 766 20.86 14.82 -10.55
C VAL A 766 20.52 13.67 -9.60
N TYR A 767 19.43 13.81 -8.85
CA TYR A 767 18.91 12.75 -8.00
C TYR A 767 17.94 11.85 -8.77
N TYR A 768 18.06 10.53 -8.60
CA TYR A 768 17.19 9.55 -9.26
C TYR A 768 16.48 8.72 -8.20
N TYR A 769 15.18 8.51 -8.36
CA TYR A 769 14.34 7.72 -7.47
C TYR A 769 13.46 6.76 -8.26
N SER A 770 13.15 5.61 -7.67
CA SER A 770 12.27 4.63 -8.27
C SER A 770 11.42 3.88 -7.25
N TYR A 771 10.13 3.76 -7.54
CA TYR A 771 9.18 2.89 -6.87
C TYR A 771 8.76 1.79 -7.84
N ALA A 772 8.95 0.53 -7.43
CA ALA A 772 8.36 -0.61 -8.11
C ALA A 772 6.98 -0.93 -7.52
N ALA A 773 6.15 -1.62 -8.29
CA ALA A 773 4.88 -2.17 -7.84
C ALA A 773 4.79 -3.65 -8.19
N GLN A 774 3.98 -4.39 -7.43
CA GLN A 774 3.68 -5.78 -7.71
C GLN A 774 2.29 -6.14 -7.22
N SER A 775 1.46 -6.68 -8.11
CA SER A 775 0.11 -7.17 -7.83
C SER A 775 -0.05 -8.62 -8.27
N THR A 776 1.05 -9.37 -8.36
CA THR A 776 1.04 -10.77 -8.76
C THR A 776 1.71 -11.66 -7.72
N TRP A 777 1.24 -12.90 -7.64
CA TRP A 777 1.74 -13.93 -6.75
C TRP A 777 2.21 -15.14 -7.55
N ARG A 778 3.19 -15.88 -7.03
CA ARG A 778 3.76 -17.05 -7.69
C ARG A 778 2.84 -18.26 -7.52
N GLY A 779 2.30 -18.76 -8.62
CA GLY A 779 1.54 -20.00 -8.71
C GLY A 779 2.38 -21.21 -8.32
N TRP A 780 1.83 -22.07 -7.48
CA TRP A 780 2.54 -23.24 -6.93
C TRP A 780 2.71 -24.39 -7.95
N LEU A 781 1.86 -24.47 -8.98
CA LEU A 781 1.89 -25.53 -9.99
C LEU A 781 2.93 -25.30 -11.10
N THR A 782 2.95 -24.09 -11.66
CA THR A 782 3.74 -23.76 -12.86
C THR A 782 4.92 -22.84 -12.56
N GLY A 783 4.95 -22.24 -11.36
CA GLY A 783 5.88 -21.17 -11.03
C GLY A 783 5.58 -19.84 -11.73
N HIS A 784 4.57 -19.78 -12.61
CA HIS A 784 4.10 -18.54 -13.24
C HIS A 784 3.50 -17.59 -12.21
N HIS A 785 3.44 -16.32 -12.54
CA HIS A 785 2.81 -15.30 -11.72
C HIS A 785 1.37 -15.03 -12.17
N TYR A 786 0.47 -14.86 -11.20
CA TYR A 786 -0.94 -14.58 -11.43
C TYR A 786 -1.37 -13.33 -10.66
N PRO A 787 -2.30 -12.52 -11.20
CA PRO A 787 -2.88 -11.38 -10.48
C PRO A 787 -3.46 -11.81 -9.13
N ILE A 788 -3.32 -10.95 -8.13
CA ILE A 788 -4.06 -11.08 -6.86
C ILE A 788 -5.52 -10.66 -7.09
N LEU A 789 -6.43 -11.08 -6.21
CA LEU A 789 -7.85 -10.75 -6.33
C LEU A 789 -8.14 -9.24 -6.29
N ALA A 790 -7.26 -8.48 -5.64
CA ALA A 790 -7.36 -7.02 -5.54
C ALA A 790 -6.91 -6.28 -6.81
N THR A 791 -6.23 -6.96 -7.76
CA THR A 791 -5.83 -6.34 -9.02
C THR A 791 -7.06 -5.84 -9.77
N ASN A 792 -6.98 -4.62 -10.31
CA ASN A 792 -7.99 -4.03 -11.16
C ASN A 792 -8.42 -5.04 -12.24
N PRO A 793 -9.73 -5.36 -12.35
CA PRO A 793 -10.22 -6.36 -13.30
C PRO A 793 -9.81 -6.11 -14.75
N LEU A 794 -9.60 -4.84 -15.15
CA LEU A 794 -9.14 -4.48 -16.49
C LEU A 794 -7.69 -4.93 -16.76
N LEU A 795 -6.88 -5.08 -15.71
CA LEU A 795 -5.48 -5.52 -15.79
C LEU A 795 -5.32 -7.04 -15.62
N MET A 796 -6.33 -7.77 -15.13
CA MET A 796 -6.20 -9.21 -14.87
C MET A 796 -5.76 -10.02 -16.11
N PRO A 797 -6.34 -9.84 -17.32
CA PRO A 797 -5.87 -10.57 -18.50
C PRO A 797 -4.42 -10.26 -18.88
N ILE A 798 -4.01 -9.00 -18.67
CA ILE A 798 -2.65 -8.53 -18.95
C ILE A 798 -1.68 -9.13 -17.94
N GLY A 799 -2.02 -9.14 -16.64
CA GLY A 799 -1.18 -9.71 -15.60
C GLY A 799 -0.99 -11.23 -15.76
N ILE A 800 -2.01 -11.96 -16.22
CA ILE A 800 -1.87 -13.39 -16.59
C ILE A 800 -0.89 -13.54 -17.76
N TYR A 801 -1.00 -12.70 -18.79
CA TYR A 801 -0.10 -12.74 -19.95
C TYR A 801 1.35 -12.44 -19.54
N VAL A 802 1.58 -11.32 -18.86
CA VAL A 802 2.91 -10.86 -18.43
C VAL A 802 3.53 -11.84 -17.44
N GLY A 803 2.74 -12.41 -16.52
CA GLY A 803 3.20 -13.34 -15.48
C GLY A 803 3.63 -14.73 -15.96
N GLN A 804 3.50 -15.03 -17.26
CA GLN A 804 3.96 -16.30 -17.85
C GLN A 804 4.76 -16.11 -19.14
N LYS A 805 4.88 -14.88 -19.65
CA LYS A 805 5.52 -14.63 -20.94
C LYS A 805 7.01 -14.96 -20.85
N THR A 806 7.47 -15.75 -21.80
CA THR A 806 8.88 -16.13 -21.98
C THR A 806 9.26 -15.92 -23.44
N VAL A 807 10.47 -15.41 -23.68
CA VAL A 807 11.09 -15.19 -25.00
C VAL A 807 12.55 -15.61 -24.92
N ASN A 808 12.94 -16.53 -25.79
CA ASN A 808 14.32 -17.01 -25.92
C ASN A 808 14.65 -17.20 -27.41
N GLU A 809 14.68 -16.08 -28.13
CA GLU A 809 14.93 -16.03 -29.57
C GLU A 809 16.25 -15.29 -29.84
N PRO A 810 17.09 -15.76 -30.79
CA PRO A 810 18.32 -15.06 -31.15
C PRO A 810 18.08 -13.60 -31.53
N GLY A 811 18.85 -12.68 -30.93
CA GLY A 811 18.77 -11.23 -31.19
C GLY A 811 17.68 -10.47 -30.43
N LYS A 812 16.77 -11.17 -29.73
CA LYS A 812 15.76 -10.57 -28.83
C LYS A 812 16.27 -10.50 -27.39
N VAL A 813 15.66 -9.63 -26.59
CA VAL A 813 15.93 -9.61 -25.15
C VAL A 813 15.35 -10.87 -24.53
N VAL A 814 16.15 -11.58 -23.74
CA VAL A 814 15.69 -12.79 -23.04
C VAL A 814 14.68 -12.39 -21.96
N VAL A 815 13.46 -12.90 -22.12
CA VAL A 815 12.39 -12.80 -21.13
C VAL A 815 12.21 -14.19 -20.54
N ASP A 816 12.52 -14.34 -19.25
CA ASP A 816 12.45 -15.60 -18.51
C ASP A 816 11.66 -15.42 -17.20
N SER A 817 11.72 -16.43 -16.32
CA SER A 817 11.02 -16.40 -15.03
C SER A 817 11.35 -15.20 -14.13
N SER A 818 12.48 -14.53 -14.32
CA SER A 818 12.81 -13.29 -13.58
C SER A 818 11.92 -12.12 -13.96
N TRP A 819 11.24 -12.17 -15.11
CA TRP A 819 10.32 -11.13 -15.57
C TRP A 819 8.90 -11.34 -15.04
N TRP A 820 8.50 -12.55 -14.64
CA TRP A 820 7.10 -12.84 -14.32
C TRP A 820 6.48 -12.00 -13.18
N PRO A 821 7.18 -11.67 -12.08
CA PRO A 821 6.66 -10.71 -11.10
C PRO A 821 6.32 -9.39 -11.78
N SER A 822 5.10 -8.92 -11.58
CA SER A 822 4.59 -7.70 -12.22
C SER A 822 3.51 -6.99 -11.39
N ASP A 823 3.26 -5.73 -11.73
CA ASP A 823 2.09 -4.95 -11.29
C ASP A 823 0.86 -5.17 -12.19
N SER A 824 0.84 -6.29 -12.93
CA SER A 824 -0.17 -6.65 -13.92
C SER A 824 -0.17 -5.81 -15.21
N ALA A 825 0.85 -4.96 -15.45
CA ALA A 825 1.12 -4.36 -16.77
C ALA A 825 2.62 -4.31 -17.10
N LEU A 826 3.46 -4.01 -16.12
CA LEU A 826 4.91 -3.96 -16.23
C LEU A 826 5.55 -4.99 -15.28
N ASN A 827 6.65 -5.59 -15.74
CA ASN A 827 7.43 -6.53 -14.93
C ASN A 827 8.15 -5.77 -13.81
N THR A 828 8.03 -6.22 -12.56
CA THR A 828 8.57 -5.56 -11.36
C THR A 828 10.07 -5.32 -11.45
N ARG A 829 10.83 -6.23 -12.09
CA ARG A 829 12.27 -6.05 -12.31
C ARG A 829 12.61 -4.80 -13.14
N SER A 830 11.73 -4.41 -14.06
CA SER A 830 11.89 -3.27 -14.96
C SER A 830 11.75 -1.92 -14.23
N MET A 831 11.20 -1.93 -13.02
CA MET A 831 10.85 -0.70 -12.29
C MET A 831 11.91 -0.26 -11.27
N ARG A 832 13.00 -1.03 -11.09
CA ARG A 832 14.03 -0.72 -10.10
C ARG A 832 15.01 0.34 -10.58
N ALA A 833 15.71 0.06 -11.67
CA ALA A 833 16.64 0.97 -12.32
C ALA A 833 16.84 0.46 -13.75
N PRO A 834 17.21 1.32 -14.71
CA PRO A 834 17.57 0.89 -16.05
C PRO A 834 18.74 -0.09 -16.01
N ALA A 835 18.72 -1.12 -16.84
CA ALA A 835 19.79 -2.09 -16.95
C ALA A 835 21.14 -1.39 -17.23
N GLY A 836 22.14 -1.69 -16.41
CA GLY A 836 23.48 -1.09 -16.48
C GLY A 836 23.64 0.24 -15.73
N ALA A 837 22.56 0.87 -15.26
CA ALA A 837 22.66 2.10 -14.47
C ALA A 837 23.03 1.79 -13.00
N PRO A 838 23.79 2.68 -12.32
CA PRO A 838 24.08 2.54 -10.90
C PRO A 838 22.81 2.72 -10.07
N TRP A 839 22.61 1.86 -9.07
CA TRP A 839 21.47 1.95 -8.15
C TRP A 839 21.83 1.42 -6.76
N VAL A 840 21.12 1.93 -5.75
CA VAL A 840 21.22 1.50 -4.34
C VAL A 840 19.83 1.32 -3.76
N ASN A 841 19.69 0.42 -2.79
CA ASN A 841 18.49 0.40 -1.96
C ASN A 841 18.48 1.65 -1.08
N TYR A 842 17.38 2.39 -1.10
CA TYR A 842 17.21 3.60 -0.32
C TYR A 842 15.98 3.47 0.57
N SER A 843 16.20 3.54 1.89
CA SER A 843 15.16 3.36 2.90
C SER A 843 14.10 4.47 2.91
N GLY A 844 14.28 5.52 2.11
CA GLY A 844 13.45 6.73 2.18
C GLY A 844 13.88 7.69 3.29
N SER A 845 14.91 7.34 4.07
CA SER A 845 15.56 8.16 5.11
C SER A 845 17.08 8.20 4.92
N GLY A 846 17.72 9.32 5.29
CA GLY A 846 19.15 9.57 5.07
C GLY A 846 19.46 10.44 3.86
N THR A 847 20.74 10.56 3.50
CA THR A 847 21.16 11.37 2.34
C THR A 847 21.04 10.54 1.05
N PRO A 848 20.19 10.95 0.08
CA PRO A 848 20.10 10.28 -1.21
C PRO A 848 21.41 10.45 -2.00
N GLN A 849 21.74 9.48 -2.85
CA GLN A 849 22.94 9.53 -3.68
C GLN A 849 22.60 10.14 -5.05
N PRO A 850 23.16 11.31 -5.42
CA PRO A 850 23.00 11.83 -6.77
C PRO A 850 23.80 10.98 -7.78
N GLY A 851 23.42 11.03 -9.05
CA GLY A 851 23.99 10.17 -10.11
C GLY A 851 23.62 8.69 -10.04
N THR A 852 22.88 8.28 -9.00
CA THR A 852 22.54 6.88 -8.72
C THR A 852 21.04 6.75 -8.47
N TRP A 853 20.42 5.66 -8.94
CA TRP A 853 19.01 5.36 -8.66
C TRP A 853 18.83 4.93 -7.21
N ASN A 854 18.14 5.76 -6.43
CA ASN A 854 17.74 5.51 -5.06
C ASN A 854 16.43 4.72 -5.06
N TYR A 855 16.54 3.40 -5.04
CA TYR A 855 15.40 2.49 -5.15
C TYR A 855 14.65 2.37 -3.82
N LEU A 856 13.38 2.78 -3.82
CA LEU A 856 12.51 2.86 -2.63
C LEU A 856 11.72 1.58 -2.36
N GLY A 857 11.99 0.51 -3.11
CA GLY A 857 11.38 -0.79 -2.93
C GLY A 857 10.10 -1.01 -3.74
N ILE A 858 9.38 -2.07 -3.36
CA ILE A 858 8.19 -2.57 -4.05
C ILE A 858 6.95 -2.21 -3.23
N LEU A 859 6.01 -1.52 -3.86
CA LEU A 859 4.64 -1.34 -3.39
C LEU A 859 3.89 -2.68 -3.55
N GLN A 860 3.91 -3.50 -2.50
CA GLN A 860 3.32 -4.83 -2.50
C GLN A 860 1.78 -4.75 -2.49
N GLY A 861 1.16 -5.51 -3.39
CA GLY A 861 -0.30 -5.52 -3.56
C GLY A 861 -0.85 -4.33 -4.34
N TRP A 862 0.01 -3.54 -4.98
CA TRP A 862 -0.39 -2.42 -5.84
C TRP A 862 -0.28 -2.83 -7.30
N ASP A 863 -1.36 -2.65 -8.04
CA ASP A 863 -1.33 -2.80 -9.50
C ASP A 863 -0.90 -1.51 -10.20
N HIS A 864 -0.78 -1.60 -11.53
CA HIS A 864 -0.31 -0.50 -12.38
C HIS A 864 -1.18 0.76 -12.32
N MET A 865 -2.45 0.65 -11.95
CA MET A 865 -3.37 1.78 -11.86
C MET A 865 -3.46 2.34 -10.44
N ASP A 866 -3.23 1.50 -9.42
CA ASP A 866 -3.19 1.91 -8.01
C ASP A 866 -2.17 3.01 -7.74
N VAL A 867 -1.00 2.92 -8.37
CA VAL A 867 0.10 3.88 -8.13
C VAL A 867 -0.24 5.30 -8.53
N THR A 868 -1.23 5.52 -9.40
CA THR A 868 -1.74 6.86 -9.72
C THR A 868 -3.09 7.15 -9.07
N GLY A 869 -3.69 6.20 -8.34
CA GLY A 869 -5.03 6.31 -7.77
C GLY A 869 -6.17 6.22 -8.79
N LEU A 870 -5.86 5.94 -10.05
CA LEU A 870 -6.83 5.79 -11.13
C LEU A 870 -7.55 4.44 -10.99
N LEU A 871 -8.89 4.41 -10.90
CA LEU A 871 -9.66 3.15 -10.77
C LEU A 871 -9.06 2.19 -9.70
N SER A 872 -8.51 2.77 -8.64
CA SER A 872 -7.74 2.06 -7.62
C SER A 872 -8.63 1.52 -6.51
N ASP A 873 -8.27 0.35 -5.97
CA ASP A 873 -8.83 -0.18 -4.72
C ASP A 873 -8.21 0.48 -3.48
N LYS A 874 -7.09 1.20 -3.64
CA LYS A 874 -6.39 1.92 -2.58
C LYS A 874 -7.17 3.19 -2.22
N SER A 875 -7.18 3.50 -0.92
CA SER A 875 -7.82 4.73 -0.45
C SER A 875 -7.06 5.96 -0.98
N PRO A 876 -7.75 7.09 -1.26
CA PRO A 876 -7.08 8.32 -1.66
C PRO A 876 -6.01 8.76 -0.66
N ALA A 877 -6.26 8.59 0.65
CA ALA A 877 -5.29 8.88 1.69
C ALA A 877 -3.98 8.09 1.53
N THR A 878 -4.07 6.81 1.15
CA THR A 878 -2.90 5.95 0.91
C THR A 878 -2.07 6.43 -0.28
N VAL A 879 -2.73 6.74 -1.40
CA VAL A 879 -2.05 7.26 -2.61
C VAL A 879 -1.45 8.63 -2.31
N ASN A 880 -2.21 9.53 -1.67
CA ASN A 880 -1.74 10.86 -1.29
C ASN A 880 -0.53 10.82 -0.37
N ALA A 881 -0.50 9.91 0.60
CA ALA A 881 0.64 9.73 1.50
C ALA A 881 1.93 9.37 0.74
N LEU A 882 1.86 8.50 -0.27
CA LEU A 882 3.01 8.17 -1.13
C LEU A 882 3.59 9.44 -1.79
N TYR A 883 2.74 10.24 -2.44
CA TYR A 883 3.19 11.44 -3.16
C TYR A 883 3.61 12.58 -2.24
N LEU A 884 2.90 12.83 -1.13
CA LEU A 884 3.27 13.87 -0.16
C LEU A 884 4.59 13.55 0.54
N THR A 885 4.81 12.29 0.91
CA THR A 885 6.08 11.83 1.49
C THR A 885 7.21 11.95 0.47
N HIS A 886 6.95 11.65 -0.80
CA HIS A 886 7.97 11.81 -1.82
C HIS A 886 8.27 13.29 -2.11
N ALA A 887 7.26 14.14 -2.18
CA ALA A 887 7.41 15.57 -2.42
C ALA A 887 8.21 16.27 -1.30
N SER A 888 8.04 15.85 -0.04
CA SER A 888 8.85 16.35 1.07
C SER A 888 10.34 16.01 0.89
N ARG A 889 10.66 14.79 0.42
CA ARG A 889 12.04 14.38 0.09
C ARG A 889 12.63 15.24 -1.03
N LEU A 890 11.84 15.49 -2.08
CA LEU A 890 12.28 16.30 -3.21
C LEU A 890 12.59 17.75 -2.79
N LYS A 891 11.77 18.32 -1.90
CA LYS A 891 11.98 19.67 -1.34
C LYS A 891 13.23 19.78 -0.46
N ALA A 892 13.62 18.68 0.20
CA ALA A 892 14.80 18.62 1.06
C ALA A 892 16.12 18.44 0.31
N LEU A 893 16.10 18.22 -1.01
CA LEU A 893 17.32 18.11 -1.82
C LEU A 893 18.10 19.42 -1.81
N SER A 894 19.42 19.32 -1.65
CA SER A 894 20.34 20.45 -1.75
C SER A 894 20.31 21.06 -3.16
N ASN A 895 20.46 22.39 -3.25
CA ASN A 895 20.57 23.12 -4.53
C ASN A 895 21.83 22.77 -5.31
#